data_AF-A0A1J4KML9-F1
#
_entry.id   AF-A0A1J4KML9-F1
#
_cell.length_a   1.000
_cell.length_b   1.000
_cell.length_c   1.000
_cell.angle_alpha   90.00
_cell.angle_beta   90.00
_cell.angle_gamma   90.00
#
_symmetry.space_group_name_H-M   'P 1'
#
loop_
_entity.id
_entity.type
_entity.pdbx_description
1 polymer ?
#
loop_
_entity_poly.entity_id
_entity_poly.type
_entity_poly.pdbx_seq_one_letter_code
_entity_poly.pdbx_strand_id
1 'polypeptide(L)'
;MVEQALDKLQKRSKYIPPQMQSEFIAMLIHTFDSTLDGFEECKGPATTAAIKHSIDINQILVPFLVVWAEFEFVRSSETRYKNLVIEIFKQLVYLDNADQHVSSDILMANNSNLLASLTTSMPQAIPGALPGSMPQTIPGAMPQAIPGALPGTIQPNMPGNLNVNMAGQMPQSIPGAVAPNVAGGNVVGGIAAGVSGGNVAGVPPVSNLPSNGSASTSIGNLNEDDNYLMDFIKPLDFLPLELYSQLYDLCSNYPTQSNKILNAVNEYVSGAPASQEFFLRSLLALCVHDLEIVHLHAIEIIRTYYKHGNEIEEINRFAVENLEKSVTLENPMPHLELFFAILDLDFSLFLNLMDVYAKSPKQGLLREKLKQKIPTMHIGIDVIAQALEVAPENKHKTNLLHFYLSELAKKFSVPPDLVELLKKQFLRIHDSRYLIPIIPNLTEEEFKKYLPNILTLESHALKRAITSLLTSSIQPIKPVIFLIELHKPEIAGKYLDKAIEAMELCFEQKDIFTYQLSISAVDAVIRNKYYHLIMDTLLQMVKTYPSSHKYILYHVVQPLIFNNITQMEEPWKKLKRLLYETKPTSCKLALSLPADKVKDLIEEYPDYQSLLVGTAKDKSKTRTVISQDVLDVLNSTNTAPKEEEKAATTEN
;
A
#
# COMPACT_ATOMS: atom_id res chain seq x y z
N MET A 1 -30.23 -47.91 0.54
CA MET A 1 -30.66 -47.99 -0.89
C MET A 1 -30.20 -46.78 -1.68
N VAL A 2 -30.46 -45.56 -1.21
CA VAL A 2 -30.06 -44.29 -1.86
C VAL A 2 -28.57 -44.22 -2.19
N GLU A 3 -27.69 -44.53 -1.22
CA GLU A 3 -26.23 -44.58 -1.41
C GLU A 3 -25.82 -45.45 -2.62
N GLN A 4 -26.32 -46.69 -2.67
CA GLN A 4 -26.08 -47.62 -3.78
C GLN A 4 -26.67 -47.17 -5.13
N ALA A 5 -27.57 -46.18 -5.15
CA ALA A 5 -28.08 -45.57 -6.37
C ALA A 5 -27.15 -44.44 -6.84
N LEU A 6 -26.68 -43.60 -5.90
CA LEU A 6 -25.68 -42.55 -6.16
C LEU A 6 -24.36 -43.17 -6.69
N ASP A 7 -23.85 -44.24 -6.06
CA ASP A 7 -22.69 -45.04 -6.51
C ASP A 7 -22.76 -45.51 -7.97
N LYS A 8 -23.98 -45.65 -8.49
CA LYS A 8 -24.29 -46.23 -9.81
C LYS A 8 -24.74 -45.17 -10.82
N LEU A 9 -24.97 -43.93 -10.40
CA LEU A 9 -25.42 -42.80 -11.23
C LEU A 9 -24.51 -42.64 -12.46
N GLN A 10 -23.20 -42.50 -12.22
CA GLN A 10 -22.19 -42.42 -13.29
C GLN A 10 -22.07 -43.74 -14.08
N LYS A 11 -22.06 -44.89 -13.41
CA LYS A 11 -21.89 -46.22 -14.04
C LYS A 11 -23.05 -46.60 -14.98
N ARG A 12 -24.23 -45.98 -14.79
CA ARG A 12 -25.45 -46.21 -15.59
C ARG A 12 -25.76 -45.11 -16.59
N SER A 13 -25.01 -44.01 -16.60
CA SER A 13 -25.14 -42.89 -17.56
C SER A 13 -25.17 -43.33 -19.03
N LYS A 14 -24.48 -44.44 -19.37
CA LYS A 14 -24.48 -45.09 -20.68
C LYS A 14 -25.86 -45.62 -21.14
N TYR A 15 -26.78 -45.85 -20.20
CA TYR A 15 -28.08 -46.51 -20.44
C TYR A 15 -29.28 -45.64 -20.08
N ILE A 16 -29.15 -44.74 -19.10
CA ILE A 16 -30.21 -43.85 -18.65
C ILE A 16 -29.61 -42.44 -18.47
N PRO A 17 -30.23 -41.38 -19.01
CA PRO A 17 -29.77 -40.00 -18.81
C PRO A 17 -29.55 -39.68 -17.32
N PRO A 18 -28.44 -39.02 -16.93
CA PRO A 18 -28.16 -38.71 -15.54
C PRO A 18 -29.30 -37.95 -14.84
N GLN A 19 -29.96 -37.01 -15.53
CA GLN A 19 -31.11 -36.25 -15.02
C GLN A 19 -32.27 -37.19 -14.58
N MET A 20 -32.72 -38.09 -15.46
CA MET A 20 -33.77 -39.08 -15.14
C MET A 20 -33.39 -40.00 -13.97
N GLN A 21 -32.09 -40.31 -13.81
CA GLN A 21 -31.61 -41.07 -12.66
C GLN A 21 -31.65 -40.24 -11.37
N SER A 22 -31.26 -38.97 -11.44
CA SER A 22 -31.30 -38.02 -10.32
C SER A 22 -32.74 -37.78 -9.83
N GLU A 23 -33.69 -37.54 -10.73
CA GLU A 23 -35.13 -37.42 -10.41
C GLU A 23 -35.66 -38.65 -9.68
N PHE A 24 -35.31 -39.85 -10.16
CA PHE A 24 -35.72 -41.09 -9.52
C PHE A 24 -35.13 -41.26 -8.11
N ILE A 25 -33.88 -40.83 -7.89
CA ILE A 25 -33.25 -40.84 -6.57
C ILE A 25 -33.89 -39.80 -5.62
N ALA A 26 -34.17 -38.59 -6.10
CA ALA A 26 -34.90 -37.57 -5.35
C ALA A 26 -36.28 -38.07 -4.91
N MET A 27 -37.03 -38.68 -5.83
CA MET A 27 -38.33 -39.31 -5.54
C MET A 27 -38.22 -40.44 -4.50
N LEU A 28 -37.16 -41.27 -4.55
CA LEU A 28 -36.92 -42.29 -3.52
C LEU A 28 -36.64 -41.67 -2.15
N ILE A 29 -35.79 -40.63 -2.06
CA ILE A 29 -35.48 -39.94 -0.80
C ILE A 29 -36.76 -39.39 -0.17
N HIS A 30 -37.54 -38.65 -0.96
CA HIS A 30 -38.84 -38.11 -0.54
C HIS A 30 -39.79 -39.23 -0.07
N THR A 31 -39.90 -40.33 -0.82
CA THR A 31 -40.79 -41.46 -0.46
C THR A 31 -40.38 -42.15 0.84
N PHE A 32 -39.08 -42.26 1.13
CA PHE A 32 -38.59 -42.89 2.37
C PHE A 32 -38.75 -41.98 3.59
N ASP A 33 -38.47 -40.68 3.46
CA ASP A 33 -38.44 -39.78 4.62
C ASP A 33 -39.74 -39.02 4.89
N SER A 34 -40.64 -38.86 3.90
CA SER A 34 -41.86 -38.02 4.02
C SER A 34 -42.86 -38.41 5.12
N THR A 35 -42.71 -39.60 5.71
CA THR A 35 -43.55 -40.07 6.84
C THR A 35 -42.84 -40.03 8.19
N LEU A 36 -41.62 -39.48 8.25
CA LEU A 36 -40.79 -39.42 9.45
C LEU A 36 -40.76 -38.02 10.07
N ASP A 37 -40.74 -37.96 11.40
CA ASP A 37 -40.45 -36.72 12.13
C ASP A 37 -39.06 -36.19 11.72
N GLY A 38 -38.96 -34.88 11.48
CA GLY A 38 -37.71 -34.27 10.98
C GLY A 38 -37.58 -34.23 9.45
N PHE A 39 -38.60 -34.63 8.69
CA PHE A 39 -38.59 -34.53 7.21
C PHE A 39 -38.40 -33.08 6.74
N GLU A 40 -39.20 -32.15 7.23
CA GLU A 40 -39.15 -30.73 6.88
C GLU A 40 -37.80 -30.09 7.22
N GLU A 41 -37.16 -30.52 8.32
CA GLU A 41 -35.85 -30.06 8.77
C GLU A 41 -34.66 -30.83 8.13
N CYS A 42 -34.90 -31.66 7.12
CA CYS A 42 -33.88 -32.43 6.40
C CYS A 42 -33.10 -33.47 7.24
N LYS A 43 -33.69 -33.93 8.35
CA LYS A 43 -33.09 -34.90 9.29
C LYS A 43 -33.46 -36.36 9.03
N GLY A 44 -34.22 -36.63 7.97
CA GLY A 44 -34.61 -37.98 7.58
C GLY A 44 -33.39 -38.84 7.19
N PRO A 45 -33.37 -40.16 7.49
CA PRO A 45 -32.21 -41.02 7.22
C PRO A 45 -31.82 -41.09 5.75
N ALA A 46 -32.78 -41.05 4.81
CA ALA A 46 -32.47 -41.08 3.39
C ALA A 46 -31.87 -39.75 2.91
N THR A 47 -32.36 -38.62 3.44
CA THR A 47 -31.86 -37.26 3.21
C THR A 47 -30.44 -37.11 3.72
N THR A 48 -30.17 -37.50 4.98
CA THR A 48 -28.83 -37.43 5.58
C THR A 48 -27.84 -38.33 4.83
N ALA A 49 -28.24 -39.55 4.44
CA ALA A 49 -27.40 -40.44 3.65
C ALA A 49 -27.14 -39.89 2.24
N ALA A 50 -28.15 -39.27 1.60
CA ALA A 50 -28.01 -38.65 0.28
C ALA A 50 -27.01 -37.50 0.31
N ILE A 51 -27.19 -36.53 1.21
CA ILE A 51 -26.29 -35.38 1.39
C ILE A 51 -24.86 -35.88 1.56
N LYS A 52 -24.61 -36.78 2.52
CA LYS A 52 -23.29 -37.33 2.81
C LYS A 52 -22.63 -38.10 1.64
N HIS A 53 -23.39 -38.81 0.81
CA HIS A 53 -22.83 -39.52 -0.36
C HIS A 53 -22.72 -38.66 -1.62
N SER A 54 -23.45 -37.55 -1.71
CA SER A 54 -23.41 -36.62 -2.84
C SER A 54 -22.43 -35.46 -2.66
N ILE A 55 -21.95 -35.26 -1.42
CA ILE A 55 -21.03 -34.22 -0.99
C ILE A 55 -19.96 -34.93 -0.15
N ASP A 56 -19.00 -35.57 -0.81
CA ASP A 56 -17.81 -36.20 -0.20
C ASP A 56 -16.52 -35.63 -0.82
N ILE A 57 -15.42 -35.69 -0.07
CA ILE A 57 -14.08 -35.25 -0.50
C ILE A 57 -13.66 -35.94 -1.81
N ASN A 58 -14.08 -37.19 -2.03
CA ASN A 58 -13.71 -37.92 -3.25
C ASN A 58 -14.66 -37.62 -4.43
N GLN A 59 -15.84 -37.04 -4.17
CA GLN A 59 -16.90 -36.89 -5.17
C GLN A 59 -18.00 -35.90 -4.73
N ILE A 60 -18.16 -34.82 -5.51
CA ILE A 60 -19.29 -33.89 -5.39
C ILE A 60 -20.21 -34.05 -6.61
N LEU A 61 -21.49 -34.36 -6.37
CA LEU A 61 -22.49 -34.66 -7.40
C LEU A 61 -23.41 -33.46 -7.67
N VAL A 62 -22.85 -32.29 -8.02
CA VAL A 62 -23.62 -31.06 -8.27
C VAL A 62 -24.84 -31.26 -9.20
N PRO A 63 -24.76 -31.97 -10.35
CA PRO A 63 -25.92 -32.20 -11.21
C PRO A 63 -27.05 -33.01 -10.57
N PHE A 64 -26.75 -33.84 -9.56
CA PHE A 64 -27.79 -34.51 -8.77
C PHE A 64 -28.39 -33.56 -7.72
N LEU A 65 -27.55 -32.75 -7.05
CA LEU A 65 -28.00 -31.78 -6.04
C LEU A 65 -28.98 -30.75 -6.61
N VAL A 66 -28.70 -30.23 -7.81
CA VAL A 66 -29.59 -29.30 -8.53
C VAL A 66 -30.95 -29.96 -8.82
N VAL A 67 -30.95 -31.13 -9.47
CA VAL A 67 -32.19 -31.86 -9.80
C VAL A 67 -32.98 -32.27 -8.54
N TRP A 68 -32.30 -32.58 -7.44
CA TRP A 68 -32.98 -32.88 -6.18
C TRP A 68 -33.62 -31.62 -5.56
N ALA A 69 -32.94 -30.48 -5.58
CA ALA A 69 -33.51 -29.20 -5.15
C ALA A 69 -34.73 -28.82 -6.01
N GLU A 70 -34.64 -28.91 -7.34
CA GLU A 70 -35.76 -28.69 -8.29
C GLU A 70 -36.95 -29.62 -8.01
N PHE A 71 -36.68 -30.91 -7.74
CA PHE A 71 -37.74 -31.86 -7.38
C PHE A 71 -38.47 -31.45 -6.10
N GLU A 72 -37.74 -31.07 -5.05
CA GLU A 72 -38.30 -30.70 -3.75
C GLU A 72 -39.04 -29.34 -3.83
N PHE A 73 -38.58 -28.40 -4.66
CA PHE A 73 -39.27 -27.14 -4.97
C PHE A 73 -40.68 -27.38 -5.54
N VAL A 74 -40.83 -28.39 -6.41
CA VAL A 74 -42.10 -28.70 -7.08
C VAL A 74 -42.99 -29.65 -6.27
N ARG A 75 -42.41 -30.50 -5.41
CA ARG A 75 -43.12 -31.63 -4.77
C ARG A 75 -43.26 -31.59 -3.26
N SER A 76 -42.51 -30.74 -2.57
CA SER A 76 -42.48 -30.67 -1.11
C SER A 76 -43.00 -29.33 -0.59
N SER A 77 -43.00 -29.15 0.73
CA SER A 77 -43.31 -27.86 1.35
C SER A 77 -42.19 -26.84 1.08
N GLU A 78 -42.55 -25.55 1.11
CA GLU A 78 -41.58 -24.44 1.03
C GLU A 78 -40.51 -24.55 2.12
N THR A 79 -40.88 -25.00 3.33
CA THR A 79 -39.97 -25.20 4.46
C THR A 79 -38.94 -26.29 4.18
N ARG A 80 -39.38 -27.45 3.67
CA ARG A 80 -38.51 -28.55 3.23
C ARG A 80 -37.53 -28.09 2.15
N TYR A 81 -37.99 -27.37 1.13
CA TYR A 81 -37.12 -26.85 0.08
C TYR A 81 -36.05 -25.91 0.63
N LYS A 82 -36.47 -24.92 1.44
CA LYS A 82 -35.55 -23.93 2.05
C LYS A 82 -34.48 -24.61 2.90
N ASN A 83 -34.88 -25.52 3.79
CA ASN A 83 -33.96 -26.25 4.65
C ASN A 83 -32.99 -27.11 3.83
N LEU A 84 -33.45 -27.77 2.77
CA LEU A 84 -32.60 -28.60 1.92
C LEU A 84 -31.54 -27.76 1.18
N VAL A 85 -31.93 -26.65 0.55
CA VAL A 85 -30.99 -25.79 -0.19
C VAL A 85 -29.96 -25.16 0.75
N ILE A 86 -30.39 -24.71 1.94
CA ILE A 86 -29.48 -24.16 2.96
C ILE A 86 -28.51 -25.22 3.48
N GLU A 87 -28.98 -26.45 3.71
CA GLU A 87 -28.11 -27.54 4.18
C GLU A 87 -27.12 -27.99 3.11
N ILE A 88 -27.55 -28.18 1.86
CA ILE A 88 -26.64 -28.46 0.74
C ILE A 88 -25.56 -27.36 0.61
N PHE A 89 -25.97 -26.10 0.66
CA PHE A 89 -25.04 -24.96 0.59
C PHE A 89 -24.00 -25.00 1.74
N LYS A 90 -24.45 -25.26 2.98
CA LYS A 90 -23.57 -25.41 4.15
C LYS A 90 -22.56 -26.53 4.00
N GLN A 91 -22.99 -27.69 3.51
CA GLN A 91 -22.11 -28.86 3.36
C GLN A 91 -21.08 -28.65 2.23
N LEU A 92 -21.45 -27.96 1.15
CA LEU A 92 -20.52 -27.54 0.10
C LEU A 92 -19.45 -26.55 0.64
N VAL A 93 -19.84 -25.56 1.45
CA VAL A 93 -18.89 -24.63 2.12
C VAL A 93 -17.94 -25.39 3.06
N TYR A 94 -18.47 -26.36 3.82
CA TYR A 94 -17.69 -27.14 4.78
C TYR A 94 -16.60 -28.00 4.10
N LEU A 95 -16.93 -28.69 2.99
CA LEU A 95 -15.95 -29.48 2.25
C LEU A 95 -14.83 -28.63 1.66
N ASP A 96 -15.17 -27.53 1.00
CA ASP A 96 -14.19 -26.64 0.37
C ASP A 96 -13.17 -26.13 1.40
N ASN A 97 -13.61 -25.83 2.63
CA ASN A 97 -12.71 -25.50 3.74
C ASN A 97 -11.81 -26.67 4.17
N ALA A 98 -12.33 -27.90 4.20
CA ALA A 98 -11.57 -29.09 4.59
C ALA A 98 -10.41 -29.40 3.61
N ASP A 99 -10.63 -29.28 2.31
CA ASP A 99 -9.60 -29.54 1.29
C ASP A 99 -8.42 -28.55 1.38
N GLN A 100 -8.69 -27.27 1.64
CA GLN A 100 -7.63 -26.26 1.83
C GLN A 100 -6.70 -26.59 3.01
N HIS A 101 -7.25 -27.12 4.10
CA HIS A 101 -6.45 -27.54 5.25
C HIS A 101 -5.53 -28.72 4.91
N VAL A 102 -6.03 -29.73 4.19
CA VAL A 102 -5.23 -30.88 3.74
C VAL A 102 -4.09 -30.45 2.79
N SER A 103 -4.36 -29.56 1.83
CA SER A 103 -3.31 -28.99 0.96
C SER A 103 -2.27 -28.18 1.75
N SER A 104 -2.67 -27.46 2.80
CA SER A 104 -1.75 -26.65 3.61
C SER A 104 -0.75 -27.49 4.42
N ASP A 105 -1.19 -28.62 4.99
CA ASP A 105 -0.32 -29.55 5.73
C ASP A 105 0.68 -30.27 4.80
N ILE A 106 0.27 -30.60 3.57
CA ILE A 106 1.14 -31.19 2.55
C ILE A 106 2.23 -30.20 2.10
N LEU A 107 1.89 -28.91 1.97
CA LEU A 107 2.85 -27.84 1.66
C LEU A 107 3.87 -27.62 2.80
N MET A 108 3.42 -27.66 4.05
CA MET A 108 4.31 -27.61 5.22
C MET A 108 5.29 -28.80 5.23
N ALA A 109 4.79 -30.03 5.03
CA ALA A 109 5.59 -31.24 5.02
C ALA A 109 6.66 -31.24 3.90
N ASN A 110 6.30 -30.78 2.70
CA ASN A 110 7.22 -30.71 1.56
C ASN A 110 8.35 -29.67 1.79
N ASN A 111 8.06 -28.51 2.39
CA ASN A 111 9.08 -27.53 2.72
C ASN A 111 10.08 -28.03 3.79
N SER A 112 9.62 -28.80 4.79
CA SER A 112 10.54 -29.43 5.76
C SER A 112 11.47 -30.48 5.11
N ASN A 113 10.99 -31.24 4.13
CA ASN A 113 11.80 -32.24 3.43
C ASN A 113 12.82 -31.59 2.47
N LEU A 114 12.50 -30.44 1.88
CA LEU A 114 13.41 -29.66 1.04
C LEU A 114 14.56 -29.00 1.83
N LEU A 115 14.27 -28.52 3.05
CA LEU A 115 15.29 -28.01 3.98
C LEU A 115 16.18 -29.12 4.56
N ALA A 116 15.64 -30.30 4.85
CA ALA A 116 16.41 -31.44 5.35
C ALA A 116 17.39 -32.00 4.28
N SER A 117 16.98 -32.04 3.02
CA SER A 117 17.80 -32.58 1.92
C SER A 117 18.92 -31.64 1.47
N LEU A 118 18.81 -30.33 1.67
CA LEU A 118 19.87 -29.36 1.37
C LEU A 118 20.97 -29.22 2.44
N THR A 119 20.79 -29.80 3.64
CA THR A 119 21.73 -29.64 4.76
C THR A 119 22.69 -30.82 4.97
N THR A 120 22.55 -31.92 4.23
CA THR A 120 23.26 -33.18 4.50
C THR A 120 24.40 -33.53 3.52
N SER A 121 24.76 -32.64 2.59
CA SER A 121 25.75 -32.92 1.53
C SER A 121 26.93 -31.93 1.45
N MET A 122 27.78 -31.88 2.49
CA MET A 122 29.21 -31.51 2.36
C MET A 122 30.01 -31.81 3.66
N PRO A 123 31.11 -32.59 3.61
CA PRO A 123 31.97 -32.84 4.77
C PRO A 123 33.20 -31.91 4.83
N GLN A 124 33.59 -31.49 6.04
CA GLN A 124 34.87 -30.83 6.34
C GLN A 124 35.63 -31.60 7.43
N ALA A 125 36.96 -31.54 7.39
CA ALA A 125 37.83 -32.56 7.99
C ALA A 125 38.50 -32.17 9.33
N ILE A 126 38.72 -33.22 10.14
CA ILE A 126 39.60 -33.47 11.31
C ILE A 126 40.71 -32.43 11.66
N PRO A 127 41.16 -32.35 12.95
CA PRO A 127 42.21 -33.29 13.41
C PRO A 127 42.19 -33.72 14.91
N GLY A 128 42.67 -34.94 15.21
CA GLY A 128 43.38 -35.20 16.49
C GLY A 128 43.21 -36.56 17.20
N ALA A 129 44.25 -37.41 17.10
CA ALA A 129 44.67 -38.49 18.04
C ALA A 129 43.96 -39.88 18.07
N LEU A 130 44.82 -40.91 18.15
CA LEU A 130 44.63 -42.38 18.21
C LEU A 130 45.45 -42.91 19.43
N PRO A 131 45.56 -44.22 19.75
CA PRO A 131 44.75 -45.42 19.41
C PRO A 131 44.39 -46.31 20.64
N GLY A 132 43.65 -47.43 20.46
CA GLY A 132 43.53 -48.48 21.50
C GLY A 132 42.81 -49.78 21.14
N SER A 133 43.57 -50.86 20.90
CA SER A 133 43.24 -52.31 21.04
C SER A 133 41.96 -52.93 20.42
N MET A 134 42.19 -53.83 19.45
CA MET A 134 41.43 -55.10 19.24
C MET A 134 41.81 -56.13 20.34
N PRO A 135 41.06 -57.23 20.63
CA PRO A 135 40.84 -58.33 19.64
C PRO A 135 39.59 -59.26 19.76
N GLN A 136 39.33 -60.01 18.68
CA GLN A 136 38.86 -61.42 18.60
C GLN A 136 37.61 -61.93 19.36
N THR A 137 36.62 -62.51 18.65
CA THR A 137 36.26 -63.96 18.73
C THR A 137 35.11 -64.37 17.77
N ILE A 138 35.17 -65.61 17.26
CA ILE A 138 34.20 -66.40 16.46
C ILE A 138 34.31 -67.83 17.07
N PRO A 139 33.22 -68.60 17.37
CA PRO A 139 32.52 -69.37 16.32
C PRO A 139 31.04 -69.81 16.52
N GLY A 140 30.29 -69.81 15.41
CA GLY A 140 29.66 -70.98 14.79
C GLY A 140 28.57 -71.83 15.48
N ALA A 141 27.40 -71.95 14.83
CA ALA A 141 26.63 -73.21 14.69
C ALA A 141 25.54 -73.11 13.59
N MET A 142 25.36 -74.19 12.82
CA MET A 142 24.20 -74.48 11.95
C MET A 142 24.01 -76.02 11.97
N PRO A 143 22.79 -76.58 11.81
CA PRO A 143 22.56 -77.35 10.57
C PRO A 143 21.08 -77.51 10.07
N GLN A 144 20.95 -77.69 8.74
CA GLN A 144 19.97 -78.53 7.97
C GLN A 144 18.45 -78.23 8.06
N ALA A 145 17.64 -78.26 6.98
CA ALA A 145 17.54 -79.29 5.93
C ALA A 145 16.87 -78.80 4.60
N ILE A 146 16.93 -79.64 3.55
CA ILE A 146 16.31 -79.56 2.20
C ILE A 146 16.09 -81.04 1.71
N PRO A 147 15.59 -81.41 0.49
CA PRO A 147 14.88 -80.71 -0.61
C PRO A 147 13.68 -81.49 -1.23
N GLY A 148 13.09 -81.01 -2.35
CA GLY A 148 12.34 -81.88 -3.28
C GLY A 148 11.66 -81.24 -4.51
N ALA A 149 12.20 -81.53 -5.70
CA ALA A 149 11.58 -81.54 -7.06
C ALA A 149 11.79 -80.36 -8.06
N LEU A 150 12.01 -80.76 -9.32
CA LEU A 150 12.44 -80.08 -10.57
C LEU A 150 11.75 -80.83 -11.77
N PRO A 151 12.00 -80.60 -13.08
CA PRO A 151 12.46 -79.43 -13.87
C PRO A 151 11.71 -79.18 -15.24
N GLY A 152 12.09 -78.11 -15.97
CA GLY A 152 12.24 -78.11 -17.45
C GLY A 152 11.21 -77.31 -18.29
N THR A 153 11.51 -76.79 -19.49
CA THR A 153 12.77 -76.71 -20.28
C THR A 153 12.63 -75.80 -21.53
N ILE A 154 13.75 -75.27 -22.07
CA ILE A 154 14.01 -74.91 -23.51
C ILE A 154 13.52 -73.54 -24.09
N GLN A 155 14.49 -72.67 -24.43
CA GLN A 155 14.55 -71.78 -25.62
C GLN A 155 15.33 -72.52 -26.77
N PRO A 156 15.61 -72.02 -28.01
CA PRO A 156 15.45 -70.66 -28.59
C PRO A 156 15.07 -70.60 -30.13
N ASN A 157 15.32 -69.43 -30.76
CA ASN A 157 15.66 -69.17 -32.18
C ASN A 157 14.60 -68.86 -33.28
N MET A 158 14.75 -67.67 -33.89
CA MET A 158 14.56 -67.33 -35.32
C MET A 158 15.70 -67.97 -36.18
N PRO A 159 15.71 -67.99 -37.54
CA PRO A 159 15.03 -67.10 -38.52
C PRO A 159 14.48 -67.78 -39.81
N GLY A 160 14.00 -67.00 -40.81
CA GLY A 160 13.95 -67.44 -42.22
C GLY A 160 12.81 -66.87 -43.10
N ASN A 161 13.18 -66.16 -44.18
CA ASN A 161 12.27 -65.62 -45.21
C ASN A 161 11.62 -66.70 -46.10
N LEU A 162 10.46 -66.38 -46.71
CA LEU A 162 10.28 -66.45 -48.18
C LEU A 162 9.10 -65.57 -48.69
N ASN A 163 9.20 -65.17 -49.95
CA ASN A 163 8.42 -64.16 -50.71
C ASN A 163 7.07 -64.78 -51.26
N VAL A 164 6.05 -64.13 -51.84
CA VAL A 164 5.99 -63.26 -53.05
C VAL A 164 4.60 -62.57 -53.23
N ASN A 165 4.57 -61.25 -53.51
CA ASN A 165 3.56 -60.40 -54.23
C ASN A 165 2.05 -60.41 -53.82
N MET A 166 1.25 -59.34 -53.99
CA MET A 166 1.20 -58.35 -55.10
C MET A 166 0.70 -56.95 -54.69
N ALA A 167 0.88 -55.93 -55.54
CA ALA A 167 0.89 -54.49 -55.20
C ALA A 167 -0.33 -53.67 -55.67
N GLY A 168 -0.49 -52.42 -55.17
CA GLY A 168 -1.64 -51.56 -55.51
C GLY A 168 -1.62 -50.07 -55.07
N GLN A 169 -0.55 -49.32 -55.38
CA GLN A 169 -0.51 -47.86 -55.57
C GLN A 169 -0.79 -46.87 -54.39
N MET A 170 0.26 -46.11 -54.04
CA MET A 170 0.27 -44.75 -53.45
C MET A 170 0.16 -43.69 -54.61
N PRO A 171 0.08 -42.34 -54.43
CA PRO A 171 0.94 -41.52 -53.53
C PRO A 171 0.40 -40.18 -52.90
N GLN A 172 1.06 -39.73 -51.80
CA GLN A 172 1.61 -38.36 -51.52
C GLN A 172 0.68 -37.09 -51.56
N SER A 173 0.91 -35.93 -50.89
CA SER A 173 1.99 -35.39 -50.02
C SER A 173 1.56 -34.09 -49.27
N ILE A 174 2.35 -33.68 -48.25
CA ILE A 174 2.36 -32.40 -47.46
C ILE A 174 3.56 -31.54 -47.96
N PRO A 175 3.68 -30.17 -47.87
CA PRO A 175 3.09 -29.12 -46.97
C PRO A 175 2.41 -27.94 -47.75
N GLY A 176 2.08 -26.74 -47.21
CA GLY A 176 2.06 -26.14 -45.85
C GLY A 176 2.33 -24.61 -45.82
N ALA A 177 2.05 -23.96 -44.68
CA ALA A 177 2.47 -22.60 -44.23
C ALA A 177 1.94 -21.29 -44.91
N VAL A 178 2.04 -20.21 -44.11
CA VAL A 178 1.99 -18.74 -44.42
C VAL A 178 0.61 -18.05 -44.45
N ALA A 179 0.38 -17.16 -43.46
CA ALA A 179 -0.62 -16.08 -43.47
C ALA A 179 0.03 -14.77 -44.01
N PRO A 180 -0.71 -13.71 -44.41
CA PRO A 180 -1.30 -12.79 -43.41
C PRO A 180 -2.59 -12.02 -43.82
N ASN A 181 -3.07 -11.21 -42.87
CA ASN A 181 -4.04 -10.09 -42.92
C ASN A 181 -4.23 -9.34 -44.27
N VAL A 182 -5.43 -8.76 -44.48
CA VAL A 182 -5.68 -7.30 -44.36
C VAL A 182 -7.18 -6.94 -44.47
N ALA A 183 -7.54 -5.88 -43.74
CA ALA A 183 -8.82 -5.20 -43.51
C ALA A 183 -9.83 -4.97 -44.67
N GLY A 184 -11.07 -4.62 -44.28
CA GLY A 184 -11.75 -3.45 -44.88
C GLY A 184 -13.28 -3.47 -44.95
N GLY A 185 -13.95 -2.67 -44.08
CA GLY A 185 -15.30 -2.09 -44.28
C GLY A 185 -16.51 -3.06 -44.44
N ASN A 186 -17.76 -2.66 -44.22
CA ASN A 186 -18.30 -1.31 -44.10
C ASN A 186 -19.64 -1.35 -43.34
N VAL A 187 -20.15 -0.18 -42.95
CA VAL A 187 -21.39 0.00 -42.16
C VAL A 187 -22.60 0.32 -43.08
N VAL A 188 -23.81 0.31 -42.50
CA VAL A 188 -25.06 1.00 -42.91
C VAL A 188 -26.15 0.16 -43.58
N GLY A 189 -27.35 0.18 -42.97
CA GLY A 189 -28.62 -0.18 -43.62
C GLY A 189 -29.77 -0.43 -42.63
N GLY A 190 -30.74 0.48 -42.55
CA GLY A 190 -32.08 0.19 -41.97
C GLY A 190 -32.88 -0.81 -42.84
N ILE A 191 -34.16 -1.11 -42.62
CA ILE A 191 -35.29 -0.23 -42.26
C ILE A 191 -36.30 -0.98 -41.35
N ALA A 192 -37.23 -0.24 -40.75
CA ALA A 192 -38.20 -0.70 -39.74
C ALA A 192 -39.57 -1.18 -40.26
N ALA A 193 -40.37 -1.65 -39.29
CA ALA A 193 -41.84 -1.58 -39.18
C ALA A 193 -42.75 -2.66 -39.83
N GLY A 194 -43.69 -3.16 -39.02
CA GLY A 194 -44.83 -4.00 -39.40
C GLY A 194 -45.65 -4.40 -38.17
N VAL A 195 -46.93 -4.01 -38.09
CA VAL A 195 -47.82 -4.14 -36.90
C VAL A 195 -49.04 -5.01 -37.23
N SER A 196 -49.72 -5.52 -36.19
CA SER A 196 -50.99 -6.31 -36.17
C SER A 196 -50.84 -7.83 -36.38
N GLY A 197 -51.66 -8.70 -35.78
CA GLY A 197 -52.71 -8.51 -34.77
C GLY A 197 -53.86 -9.53 -34.91
N GLY A 198 -54.29 -10.19 -33.83
CA GLY A 198 -55.59 -10.90 -33.79
C GLY A 198 -55.59 -12.44 -33.65
N ASN A 199 -55.58 -12.90 -32.39
CA ASN A 199 -56.58 -13.77 -31.73
C ASN A 199 -56.98 -15.20 -32.26
N VAL A 200 -57.19 -16.08 -31.26
CA VAL A 200 -57.97 -17.36 -31.22
C VAL A 200 -57.29 -18.71 -31.56
N ALA A 201 -57.10 -19.49 -30.49
CA ALA A 201 -57.12 -20.96 -30.32
C ALA A 201 -56.61 -21.91 -31.43
N GLY A 202 -55.53 -22.63 -31.11
CA GLY A 202 -55.14 -23.89 -31.75
C GLY A 202 -53.94 -24.55 -31.06
N VAL A 203 -54.12 -25.75 -30.49
CA VAL A 203 -53.04 -26.69 -30.14
C VAL A 203 -52.65 -27.39 -31.44
N PRO A 204 -51.38 -27.40 -31.93
CA PRO A 204 -50.28 -28.21 -31.36
C PRO A 204 -48.86 -27.60 -31.66
N PRO A 205 -47.72 -28.34 -31.72
CA PRO A 205 -47.32 -29.61 -31.09
C PRO A 205 -46.08 -29.47 -30.16
N VAL A 206 -45.69 -30.58 -29.52
CA VAL A 206 -44.43 -30.69 -28.76
C VAL A 206 -43.24 -30.86 -29.72
N SER A 207 -42.46 -29.81 -29.95
CA SER A 207 -41.10 -29.91 -30.53
C SER A 207 -40.36 -28.56 -30.48
N ASN A 208 -39.36 -28.46 -29.58
CA ASN A 208 -38.03 -27.86 -29.79
C ASN A 208 -37.37 -27.54 -28.44
N LEU A 209 -36.61 -28.50 -27.88
CA LEU A 209 -35.47 -28.12 -27.05
C LEU A 209 -34.43 -27.44 -27.97
N PRO A 210 -33.75 -26.37 -27.54
CA PRO A 210 -32.50 -25.99 -28.16
C PRO A 210 -31.51 -27.15 -27.97
N SER A 211 -30.97 -27.66 -29.07
CA SER A 211 -29.96 -28.71 -29.05
C SER A 211 -28.73 -28.26 -28.29
N ASN A 212 -28.38 -28.99 -27.22
CA ASN A 212 -27.18 -28.75 -26.42
C ASN A 212 -25.94 -28.54 -27.31
N GLY A 213 -25.28 -27.39 -27.13
CA GLY A 213 -23.86 -27.30 -27.40
C GLY A 213 -23.14 -28.29 -26.50
N SER A 214 -22.39 -29.22 -27.09
CA SER A 214 -21.69 -30.28 -26.36
C SER A 214 -20.53 -29.71 -25.54
N ALA A 215 -20.80 -29.33 -24.29
CA ALA A 215 -19.79 -29.15 -23.26
C ALA A 215 -19.47 -30.52 -22.64
N SER A 216 -18.41 -31.16 -23.11
CA SER A 216 -17.87 -32.38 -22.49
C SER A 216 -17.07 -32.01 -21.24
N THR A 217 -17.73 -31.82 -20.09
CA THR A 217 -17.05 -31.72 -18.80
C THR A 217 -16.57 -33.10 -18.35
N SER A 218 -15.28 -33.34 -18.58
CA SER A 218 -14.56 -34.49 -18.04
C SER A 218 -14.48 -34.37 -16.51
N ILE A 219 -15.10 -35.30 -15.78
CA ILE A 219 -14.95 -35.38 -14.32
C ILE A 219 -13.54 -35.90 -14.03
N GLY A 220 -12.70 -35.07 -13.41
CA GLY A 220 -11.31 -35.44 -13.09
C GLY A 220 -10.74 -34.58 -11.97
N ASN A 221 -10.62 -35.20 -10.79
CA ASN A 221 -10.12 -34.64 -9.52
C ASN A 221 -10.87 -33.39 -9.00
N LEU A 222 -10.71 -33.13 -7.70
CA LEU A 222 -10.96 -31.81 -7.13
C LEU A 222 -9.92 -30.85 -7.74
N ASN A 223 -10.35 -29.99 -8.66
CA ASN A 223 -9.52 -28.91 -9.16
C ASN A 223 -9.78 -27.67 -8.31
N GLU A 224 -8.74 -26.95 -7.90
CA GLU A 224 -8.87 -25.76 -7.03
C GLU A 224 -9.73 -24.64 -7.67
N ASP A 225 -9.93 -24.70 -8.99
CA ASP A 225 -10.73 -23.78 -9.81
C ASP A 225 -12.24 -24.12 -9.88
N ASP A 226 -12.69 -25.31 -9.46
CA ASP A 226 -14.11 -25.70 -9.56
C ASP A 226 -14.94 -25.00 -8.47
N ASN A 227 -15.91 -24.16 -8.86
CA ASN A 227 -16.79 -23.45 -7.93
C ASN A 227 -18.14 -24.17 -7.75
N TYR A 228 -18.13 -25.30 -7.04
CA TYR A 228 -19.32 -26.13 -6.80
C TYR A 228 -20.49 -25.38 -6.14
N LEU A 229 -20.23 -24.32 -5.37
CA LEU A 229 -21.26 -23.46 -4.79
C LEU A 229 -22.02 -22.69 -5.87
N MET A 230 -21.28 -22.07 -6.80
CA MET A 230 -21.83 -21.33 -7.94
C MET A 230 -22.59 -22.25 -8.88
N ASP A 231 -22.04 -23.42 -9.21
CA ASP A 231 -22.69 -24.41 -10.07
C ASP A 231 -23.96 -25.00 -9.45
N PHE A 232 -24.05 -25.08 -8.12
CA PHE A 232 -25.26 -25.54 -7.42
C PHE A 232 -26.37 -24.48 -7.40
N ILE A 233 -26.05 -23.21 -7.10
CA ILE A 233 -27.10 -22.20 -6.90
C ILE A 233 -27.53 -21.51 -8.19
N LYS A 234 -26.63 -21.34 -9.18
CA LYS A 234 -26.92 -20.61 -10.42
C LYS A 234 -28.09 -21.17 -11.25
N PRO A 235 -28.38 -22.49 -11.26
CA PRO A 235 -29.56 -23.04 -11.92
C PRO A 235 -30.89 -22.90 -11.14
N LEU A 236 -30.87 -22.54 -9.86
CA LEU A 236 -32.07 -22.60 -9.01
C LEU A 236 -33.05 -21.44 -9.29
N ASP A 237 -34.33 -21.75 -9.50
CA ASP A 237 -35.37 -20.73 -9.70
C ASP A 237 -35.52 -19.75 -8.51
N PHE A 238 -35.21 -20.19 -7.28
CA PHE A 238 -35.37 -19.37 -6.07
C PHE A 238 -34.34 -19.72 -4.97
N LEU A 239 -33.52 -18.76 -4.56
CA LEU A 239 -32.62 -18.90 -3.41
C LEU A 239 -33.30 -18.46 -2.10
N PRO A 240 -33.36 -19.30 -1.04
CA PRO A 240 -34.03 -18.98 0.22
C PRO A 240 -33.58 -17.66 0.85
N LEU A 241 -34.55 -16.83 1.29
CA LEU A 241 -34.25 -15.54 1.93
C LEU A 241 -33.45 -15.71 3.23
N GLU A 242 -33.68 -16.82 3.92
CA GLU A 242 -33.03 -17.23 5.15
C GLU A 242 -31.53 -17.53 4.95
N LEU A 243 -31.09 -17.81 3.72
CA LEU A 243 -29.67 -17.98 3.39
C LEU A 243 -28.93 -16.64 3.48
N TYR A 244 -29.50 -15.54 2.95
CA TYR A 244 -28.88 -14.21 3.02
C TYR A 244 -28.65 -13.77 4.47
N SER A 245 -29.60 -14.04 5.38
CA SER A 245 -29.44 -13.75 6.81
C SER A 245 -28.36 -14.60 7.48
N GLN A 246 -28.05 -15.79 6.94
CA GLN A 246 -27.02 -16.69 7.46
C GLN A 246 -25.62 -16.43 6.87
N LEU A 247 -25.49 -15.57 5.84
CA LEU A 247 -24.18 -15.24 5.25
C LEU A 247 -23.19 -14.65 6.26
N TYR A 248 -23.69 -13.87 7.23
CA TYR A 248 -22.87 -13.33 8.31
C TYR A 248 -22.19 -14.46 9.10
N ASP A 249 -22.97 -15.42 9.60
CA ASP A 249 -22.47 -16.56 10.37
C ASP A 249 -21.62 -17.50 9.50
N LEU A 250 -21.97 -17.70 8.23
CA LEU A 250 -21.22 -18.55 7.31
C LEU A 250 -19.82 -17.99 7.02
N CYS A 251 -19.71 -16.69 6.70
CA CYS A 251 -18.41 -16.05 6.51
C CYS A 251 -17.62 -15.90 7.81
N SER A 252 -18.30 -15.81 8.97
CA SER A 252 -17.65 -15.84 10.30
C SER A 252 -17.01 -17.19 10.59
N ASN A 253 -17.72 -18.29 10.31
CA ASN A 253 -17.27 -19.66 10.57
C ASN A 253 -16.25 -20.16 9.53
N TYR A 254 -16.32 -19.66 8.29
CA TYR A 254 -15.41 -20.06 7.19
C TYR A 254 -14.74 -18.84 6.52
N PRO A 255 -13.85 -18.10 7.21
CA PRO A 255 -13.32 -16.83 6.70
C PRO A 255 -12.54 -16.96 5.38
N THR A 256 -11.80 -18.06 5.18
CA THR A 256 -11.05 -18.31 3.93
C THR A 256 -11.96 -18.47 2.71
N GLN A 257 -13.16 -19.03 2.91
CA GLN A 257 -14.13 -19.28 1.84
C GLN A 257 -15.12 -18.14 1.62
N SER A 258 -15.06 -17.08 2.43
CA SER A 258 -15.93 -15.90 2.28
C SER A 258 -15.92 -15.31 0.85
N ASN A 259 -14.79 -15.32 0.15
CA ASN A 259 -14.72 -14.87 -1.24
C ASN A 259 -15.57 -15.74 -2.19
N LYS A 260 -15.41 -17.07 -2.13
CA LYS A 260 -16.17 -18.02 -2.96
C LYS A 260 -17.67 -17.96 -2.64
N ILE A 261 -18.03 -17.93 -1.36
CA ILE A 261 -19.42 -17.80 -0.87
C ILE A 261 -20.08 -16.54 -1.45
N LEU A 262 -19.46 -15.38 -1.28
CA LEU A 262 -20.06 -14.11 -1.67
C LEU A 262 -20.08 -13.91 -3.18
N ASN A 263 -19.06 -14.39 -3.92
CA ASN A 263 -19.05 -14.34 -5.39
C ASN A 263 -20.11 -15.25 -6.01
N ALA A 264 -20.31 -16.47 -5.47
CA ALA A 264 -21.36 -17.36 -5.93
C ALA A 264 -22.73 -16.69 -5.78
N VAL A 265 -23.04 -16.19 -4.58
CA VAL A 265 -24.31 -15.51 -4.31
C VAL A 265 -24.46 -14.23 -5.16
N ASN A 266 -23.38 -13.49 -5.39
CA ASN A 266 -23.41 -12.31 -6.24
C ASN A 266 -23.75 -12.62 -7.71
N GLU A 267 -23.19 -13.68 -8.29
CA GLU A 267 -23.54 -14.14 -9.64
C GLU A 267 -25.04 -14.48 -9.71
N TYR A 268 -25.55 -15.20 -8.70
CA TYR A 268 -26.98 -15.54 -8.62
C TYR A 268 -27.86 -14.28 -8.60
N VAL A 269 -27.56 -13.35 -7.71
CA VAL A 269 -28.28 -12.08 -7.54
C VAL A 269 -28.24 -11.22 -8.82
N SER A 270 -27.16 -11.30 -9.60
CA SER A 270 -27.05 -10.61 -10.89
C SER A 270 -28.09 -11.07 -11.93
N GLY A 271 -28.62 -12.29 -11.79
CA GLY A 271 -29.76 -12.80 -12.55
C GLY A 271 -31.13 -12.59 -11.89
N ALA A 272 -31.16 -12.22 -10.60
CA ALA A 272 -32.37 -12.22 -9.77
C ALA A 272 -32.54 -10.89 -8.99
N PRO A 273 -33.01 -9.80 -9.63
CA PRO A 273 -33.09 -8.46 -9.01
C PRO A 273 -33.91 -8.39 -7.71
N ALA A 274 -34.92 -9.25 -7.55
CA ALA A 274 -35.71 -9.33 -6.31
C ALA A 274 -34.90 -9.76 -5.07
N SER A 275 -33.75 -10.42 -5.27
CA SER A 275 -32.83 -10.80 -4.19
C SER A 275 -31.79 -9.73 -3.86
N GLN A 276 -31.66 -8.69 -4.69
CA GLN A 276 -30.57 -7.71 -4.59
C GLN A 276 -30.60 -6.92 -3.28
N GLU A 277 -31.78 -6.50 -2.81
CA GLU A 277 -31.95 -5.76 -1.55
C GLU A 277 -31.52 -6.61 -0.33
N PHE A 278 -31.87 -7.89 -0.32
CA PHE A 278 -31.53 -8.82 0.76
C PHE A 278 -30.03 -9.11 0.79
N PHE A 279 -29.43 -9.39 -0.37
CA PHE A 279 -27.99 -9.61 -0.45
C PHE A 279 -27.20 -8.35 -0.11
N LEU A 280 -27.60 -7.17 -0.60
CA LEU A 280 -26.92 -5.90 -0.28
C LEU A 280 -26.92 -5.62 1.22
N ARG A 281 -28.05 -5.81 1.92
CA ARG A 281 -28.11 -5.64 3.39
C ARG A 281 -27.12 -6.56 4.11
N SER A 282 -27.06 -7.84 3.73
CA SER A 282 -26.11 -8.80 4.30
C SER A 282 -24.65 -8.43 3.97
N LEU A 283 -24.40 -7.98 2.74
CA LEU A 283 -23.08 -7.58 2.27
C LEU A 283 -22.56 -6.32 2.98
N LEU A 284 -23.41 -5.31 3.19
CA LEU A 284 -23.08 -4.12 3.95
C LEU A 284 -22.77 -4.44 5.43
N ALA A 285 -23.48 -5.38 6.04
CA ALA A 285 -23.15 -5.89 7.38
C ALA A 285 -21.77 -6.59 7.41
N LEU A 286 -21.46 -7.39 6.39
CA LEU A 286 -20.16 -8.04 6.23
C LEU A 286 -19.00 -7.07 5.97
N CYS A 287 -19.24 -5.93 5.30
CA CYS A 287 -18.22 -4.87 5.13
C CYS A 287 -17.75 -4.21 6.43
N VAL A 288 -18.41 -4.49 7.55
CA VAL A 288 -18.08 -3.94 8.88
C VAL A 288 -17.67 -5.05 9.87
N HIS A 289 -17.45 -6.27 9.36
CA HIS A 289 -17.08 -7.44 10.14
C HIS A 289 -15.72 -7.30 10.85
N ASP A 290 -15.55 -7.93 12.02
CA ASP A 290 -14.32 -7.84 12.81
C ASP A 290 -13.10 -8.51 12.15
N LEU A 291 -13.33 -9.55 11.34
CA LEU A 291 -12.29 -10.24 10.57
C LEU A 291 -11.99 -9.51 9.25
N GLU A 292 -10.73 -9.08 9.10
CA GLU A 292 -10.20 -8.35 7.94
C GLU A 292 -10.48 -9.05 6.60
N ILE A 293 -10.18 -10.35 6.51
CA ILE A 293 -10.41 -11.17 5.31
C ILE A 293 -11.87 -11.08 4.85
N VAL A 294 -12.83 -11.14 5.77
CA VAL A 294 -14.26 -11.17 5.46
C VAL A 294 -14.73 -9.81 4.95
N HIS A 295 -14.38 -8.72 5.64
CA HIS A 295 -14.83 -7.39 5.20
C HIS A 295 -14.14 -6.93 3.90
N LEU A 296 -12.90 -7.34 3.64
CA LEU A 296 -12.21 -6.99 2.39
C LEU A 296 -12.88 -7.63 1.17
N HIS A 297 -13.25 -8.92 1.25
CA HIS A 297 -14.03 -9.58 0.18
C HIS A 297 -15.40 -8.92 -0.02
N ALA A 298 -16.09 -8.56 1.07
CA ALA A 298 -17.38 -7.87 0.98
C ALA A 298 -17.24 -6.48 0.33
N ILE A 299 -16.21 -5.71 0.69
CA ILE A 299 -15.88 -4.40 0.10
C ILE A 299 -15.57 -4.53 -1.40
N GLU A 300 -14.89 -5.59 -1.84
CA GLU A 300 -14.60 -5.80 -3.27
C GLU A 300 -15.88 -5.94 -4.11
N ILE A 301 -16.88 -6.66 -3.60
CA ILE A 301 -18.19 -6.79 -4.25
C ILE A 301 -18.95 -5.47 -4.20
N ILE A 302 -18.98 -4.75 -3.06
CA ILE A 302 -19.61 -3.41 -2.99
C ILE A 302 -19.00 -2.42 -3.99
N ARG A 303 -17.66 -2.42 -4.17
CA ARG A 303 -16.99 -1.60 -5.19
C ARG A 303 -17.43 -1.95 -6.61
N THR A 304 -17.86 -3.19 -6.84
CA THR A 304 -18.43 -3.64 -8.11
C THR A 304 -19.86 -3.13 -8.28
N TYR A 305 -20.70 -3.16 -7.24
CA TYR A 305 -22.07 -2.58 -7.29
C TYR A 305 -22.02 -1.08 -7.58
N TYR A 306 -21.14 -0.36 -6.88
CA TYR A 306 -20.95 1.07 -7.03
C TYR A 306 -20.59 1.47 -8.47
N LYS A 307 -19.66 0.73 -9.10
CA LYS A 307 -19.25 0.95 -10.50
C LYS A 307 -20.36 0.72 -11.53
N HIS A 308 -21.32 -0.15 -11.23
CA HIS A 308 -22.46 -0.44 -12.12
C HIS A 308 -23.63 0.54 -11.93
N GLY A 309 -23.56 1.45 -10.96
CA GLY A 309 -24.65 2.38 -10.65
C GLY A 309 -25.70 1.82 -9.68
N ASN A 310 -25.48 0.64 -9.12
CA ASN A 310 -26.46 -0.05 -8.28
C ASN A 310 -26.41 0.47 -6.84
N GLU A 311 -27.55 0.94 -6.33
CA GLU A 311 -27.76 1.27 -4.90
C GLU A 311 -26.74 2.27 -4.30
N ILE A 312 -26.22 3.19 -5.13
CA ILE A 312 -25.20 4.17 -4.74
C ILE A 312 -25.63 4.99 -3.51
N GLU A 313 -26.88 5.43 -3.45
CA GLU A 313 -27.39 6.23 -2.32
C GLU A 313 -27.39 5.44 -1.00
N GLU A 314 -27.77 4.17 -1.04
CA GLU A 314 -27.75 3.27 0.12
C GLU A 314 -26.32 3.01 0.61
N ILE A 315 -25.41 2.70 -0.33
CA ILE A 315 -23.98 2.47 -0.04
C ILE A 315 -23.33 3.72 0.55
N ASN A 316 -23.60 4.90 -0.02
CA ASN A 316 -23.07 6.17 0.47
C ASN A 316 -23.61 6.53 1.86
N ARG A 317 -24.92 6.36 2.09
CA ARG A 317 -25.52 6.60 3.40
C ARG A 317 -24.89 5.69 4.45
N PHE A 318 -24.79 4.39 4.16
CA PHE A 318 -24.18 3.42 5.07
C PHE A 318 -22.68 3.70 5.31
N ALA A 319 -21.92 4.09 4.28
CA ALA A 319 -20.50 4.46 4.44
C ALA A 319 -20.32 5.68 5.36
N VAL A 320 -21.16 6.72 5.21
CA VAL A 320 -21.13 7.93 6.05
C VAL A 320 -21.54 7.62 7.49
N GLU A 321 -22.61 6.84 7.70
CA GLU A 321 -23.01 6.40 9.05
C GLU A 321 -21.90 5.62 9.77
N ASN A 322 -21.19 4.74 9.06
CA ASN A 322 -20.09 3.97 9.63
C ASN A 322 -18.85 4.84 9.91
N LEU A 323 -18.57 5.85 9.06
CA LEU A 323 -17.57 6.87 9.38
C LEU A 323 -17.92 7.61 10.67
N GLU A 324 -19.19 8.01 10.89
CA GLU A 324 -19.62 8.65 12.13
C GLU A 324 -19.48 7.72 13.35
N LYS A 325 -19.88 6.45 13.23
CA LYS A 325 -19.71 5.42 14.28
C LYS A 325 -18.23 5.18 14.62
N SER A 326 -17.32 5.22 13.64
CA SER A 326 -15.87 5.00 13.83
C SER A 326 -15.22 5.94 14.85
N VAL A 327 -15.83 7.10 15.10
CA VAL A 327 -15.36 8.10 16.07
C VAL A 327 -15.40 7.57 17.50
N THR A 328 -16.42 6.77 17.84
CA THR A 328 -16.71 6.33 19.22
C THR A 328 -16.23 4.90 19.52
N LEU A 329 -16.13 4.04 18.51
CA LEU A 329 -15.78 2.62 18.65
C LEU A 329 -14.33 2.38 19.08
N GLU A 330 -14.05 1.30 19.79
CA GLU A 330 -12.67 0.92 20.15
C GLU A 330 -11.85 0.50 18.92
N ASN A 331 -12.40 -0.39 18.09
CA ASN A 331 -11.85 -0.78 16.79
C ASN A 331 -12.58 -0.08 15.62
N PRO A 332 -12.05 1.05 15.10
CA PRO A 332 -12.67 1.76 13.98
C PRO A 332 -12.30 1.20 12.60
N MET A 333 -11.37 0.23 12.50
CA MET A 333 -10.73 -0.09 11.22
C MET A 333 -11.69 -0.62 10.13
N PRO A 334 -12.60 -1.58 10.39
CA PRO A 334 -13.56 -2.06 9.37
C PRO A 334 -14.43 -0.92 8.81
N HIS A 335 -14.93 -0.07 9.71
CA HIS A 335 -15.77 1.08 9.38
C HIS A 335 -15.05 2.11 8.50
N LEU A 336 -13.78 2.38 8.81
CA LEU A 336 -12.94 3.29 8.03
C LEU A 336 -12.56 2.70 6.68
N GLU A 337 -12.29 1.39 6.60
CA GLU A 337 -11.85 0.75 5.36
C GLU A 337 -12.97 0.69 4.32
N LEU A 338 -14.21 0.42 4.74
CA LEU A 338 -15.38 0.62 3.91
C LEU A 338 -15.47 2.08 3.42
N PHE A 339 -15.49 3.06 4.32
CA PHE A 339 -15.63 4.47 3.93
C PHE A 339 -14.54 4.92 2.95
N PHE A 340 -13.27 4.58 3.22
CA PHE A 340 -12.16 4.95 2.34
C PHE A 340 -12.15 4.17 1.02
N ALA A 341 -12.73 2.97 0.95
CA ALA A 341 -12.90 2.24 -0.30
C ALA A 341 -14.02 2.83 -1.21
N ILE A 342 -15.05 3.45 -0.63
CA ILE A 342 -16.04 4.22 -1.39
C ILE A 342 -15.50 5.61 -1.76
N LEU A 343 -14.78 6.29 -0.87
CA LEU A 343 -14.13 7.59 -1.16
C LEU A 343 -13.09 7.51 -2.31
N ASP A 344 -12.48 6.35 -2.54
CA ASP A 344 -11.63 6.09 -3.72
C ASP A 344 -12.42 6.12 -5.04
N LEU A 345 -13.72 5.80 -5.01
CA LEU A 345 -14.63 5.77 -6.17
C LEU A 345 -15.41 7.08 -6.32
N ASP A 346 -15.85 7.68 -5.23
CA ASP A 346 -16.61 8.92 -5.19
C ASP A 346 -16.02 9.92 -4.20
N PHE A 347 -15.34 10.92 -4.75
CA PHE A 347 -14.67 11.95 -3.97
C PHE A 347 -15.67 12.96 -3.34
N SER A 348 -16.95 12.98 -3.70
CA SER A 348 -17.95 13.88 -3.09
C SER A 348 -18.07 13.67 -1.57
N LEU A 349 -17.90 12.44 -1.11
CA LEU A 349 -17.87 12.05 0.31
C LEU A 349 -16.74 12.71 1.11
N PHE A 350 -15.79 13.40 0.46
CA PHE A 350 -14.74 14.15 1.14
C PHE A 350 -15.30 15.27 2.04
N LEU A 351 -16.45 15.85 1.69
CA LEU A 351 -17.12 16.84 2.53
C LEU A 351 -17.63 16.22 3.84
N ASN A 352 -18.24 15.03 3.78
CA ASN A 352 -18.63 14.26 4.96
C ASN A 352 -17.40 13.90 5.81
N LEU A 353 -16.28 13.53 5.18
CA LEU A 353 -15.01 13.30 5.90
C LEU A 353 -14.55 14.56 6.65
N MET A 354 -14.65 15.75 6.05
CA MET A 354 -14.31 17.01 6.71
C MET A 354 -15.21 17.30 7.92
N ASP A 355 -16.51 17.01 7.84
CA ASP A 355 -17.46 17.17 8.95
C ASP A 355 -17.17 16.23 10.12
N VAL A 356 -16.96 14.93 9.84
CA VAL A 356 -16.65 13.96 10.91
C VAL A 356 -15.26 14.21 11.50
N TYR A 357 -14.27 14.54 10.66
CA TYR A 357 -12.93 14.89 11.10
C TYR A 357 -12.92 16.08 12.09
N ALA A 358 -13.78 17.08 11.85
CA ALA A 358 -13.87 18.25 12.72
C ALA A 358 -14.47 17.94 14.11
N LYS A 359 -15.28 16.89 14.23
CA LYS A 359 -15.91 16.43 15.48
C LYS A 359 -15.09 15.34 16.20
N SER A 360 -14.26 14.59 15.47
CA SER A 360 -13.56 13.41 15.96
C SER A 360 -12.33 13.75 16.84
N PRO A 361 -12.07 13.01 17.93
CA PRO A 361 -10.78 13.06 18.63
C PRO A 361 -9.71 12.23 17.92
N LYS A 362 -10.07 11.29 17.04
CA LYS A 362 -9.16 10.36 16.33
C LYS A 362 -8.58 10.95 15.04
N GLN A 363 -8.29 12.26 15.03
CA GLN A 363 -7.83 13.00 13.85
C GLN A 363 -6.52 12.47 13.24
N GLY A 364 -5.63 11.88 14.04
CA GLY A 364 -4.39 11.26 13.53
C GLY A 364 -4.67 10.09 12.59
N LEU A 365 -5.54 9.16 13.02
CA LEU A 365 -5.89 7.95 12.27
C LEU A 365 -6.57 8.27 10.93
N LEU A 366 -7.52 9.22 10.94
CA LEU A 366 -8.21 9.67 9.72
C LEU A 366 -7.23 10.27 8.68
N ARG A 367 -6.25 11.06 9.14
CA ARG A 367 -5.19 11.59 8.26
C ARG A 367 -4.29 10.50 7.70
N GLU A 368 -3.98 9.49 8.50
CA GLU A 368 -3.12 8.39 8.07
C GLU A 368 -3.78 7.55 6.98
N LYS A 369 -5.01 7.07 7.19
CA LYS A 369 -5.78 6.34 6.18
C LYS A 369 -6.00 7.18 4.91
N LEU A 370 -6.32 8.47 5.03
CA LEU A 370 -6.41 9.37 3.86
C LEU A 370 -5.08 9.44 3.10
N LYS A 371 -3.94 9.59 3.79
CA LYS A 371 -2.60 9.65 3.15
C LYS A 371 -2.24 8.36 2.40
N GLN A 372 -2.67 7.21 2.90
CA GLN A 372 -2.50 5.92 2.23
C GLN A 372 -3.30 5.85 0.92
N LYS A 373 -4.50 6.45 0.87
CA LYS A 373 -5.42 6.41 -0.29
C LYS A 373 -5.24 7.51 -1.34
N ILE A 374 -4.66 8.66 -1.00
CA ILE A 374 -4.36 9.72 -1.99
C ILE A 374 -3.71 9.24 -3.32
N PRO A 375 -2.81 8.23 -3.38
CA PRO A 375 -2.26 7.72 -4.65
C PRO A 375 -3.29 7.11 -5.62
N THR A 376 -4.43 6.65 -5.12
CA THR A 376 -5.46 5.94 -5.91
C THR A 376 -6.69 6.80 -6.22
N MET A 377 -6.80 7.96 -5.58
CA MET A 377 -7.95 8.85 -5.68
C MET A 377 -7.92 9.74 -6.94
N HIS A 378 -9.10 9.97 -7.51
CA HIS A 378 -9.30 10.93 -8.59
C HIS A 378 -9.42 12.35 -8.00
N ILE A 379 -8.84 13.36 -8.68
CA ILE A 379 -8.85 14.74 -8.20
C ILE A 379 -10.17 15.43 -8.63
N GLY A 380 -11.17 15.41 -7.75
CA GLY A 380 -12.44 16.10 -7.97
C GLY A 380 -12.34 17.60 -7.72
N ILE A 381 -11.99 18.39 -8.74
CA ILE A 381 -11.77 19.85 -8.63
C ILE A 381 -13.01 20.58 -8.08
N ASP A 382 -14.22 20.21 -8.52
CA ASP A 382 -15.46 20.85 -8.06
C ASP A 382 -15.73 20.61 -6.57
N VAL A 383 -15.41 19.41 -6.07
CA VAL A 383 -15.52 19.08 -4.65
C VAL A 383 -14.45 19.83 -3.84
N ILE A 384 -13.24 20.01 -4.39
CA ILE A 384 -12.21 20.85 -3.77
C ILE A 384 -12.69 22.32 -3.71
N ALA A 385 -13.38 22.83 -4.73
CA ALA A 385 -13.96 24.17 -4.72
C ALA A 385 -15.00 24.32 -3.59
N GLN A 386 -15.94 23.39 -3.46
CA GLN A 386 -16.91 23.36 -2.36
C GLN A 386 -16.20 23.25 -0.99
N ALA A 387 -15.19 22.39 -0.87
CA ALA A 387 -14.38 22.26 0.33
C ALA A 387 -13.64 23.57 0.70
N LEU A 388 -13.19 24.36 -0.29
CA LEU A 388 -12.58 25.67 -0.07
C LEU A 388 -13.58 26.73 0.39
N GLU A 389 -14.88 26.57 0.12
CA GLU A 389 -15.93 27.46 0.64
C GLU A 389 -16.33 27.12 2.08
N VAL A 390 -16.43 25.84 2.42
CA VAL A 390 -16.85 25.36 3.75
C VAL A 390 -15.69 25.27 4.76
N ALA A 391 -14.44 25.07 4.30
CA ALA A 391 -13.28 24.94 5.18
C ALA A 391 -13.05 26.12 6.16
N PRO A 392 -13.18 27.41 5.76
CA PRO A 392 -12.84 28.55 6.62
C PRO A 392 -13.69 28.67 7.88
N GLU A 393 -14.91 28.10 7.88
CA GLU A 393 -15.81 28.08 9.03
C GLU A 393 -15.26 27.28 10.22
N ASN A 394 -14.33 26.34 9.97
CA ASN A 394 -13.82 25.44 11.01
C ASN A 394 -12.32 25.15 10.83
N LYS A 395 -11.54 25.46 11.88
CA LYS A 395 -10.07 25.26 11.91
C LYS A 395 -9.66 23.80 11.59
N HIS A 396 -10.42 22.80 12.04
CA HIS A 396 -10.13 21.39 11.75
C HIS A 396 -10.41 21.04 10.29
N LYS A 397 -11.53 21.51 9.71
CA LYS A 397 -11.83 21.37 8.26
C LYS A 397 -10.70 21.98 7.41
N THR A 398 -10.33 23.23 7.70
CA THR A 398 -9.20 23.92 7.05
C THR A 398 -7.89 23.13 7.16
N ASN A 399 -7.58 22.59 8.35
CA ASN A 399 -6.36 21.82 8.55
C ASN A 399 -6.35 20.48 7.79
N LEU A 400 -7.51 19.81 7.62
CA LEU A 400 -7.60 18.60 6.80
C LEU A 400 -7.45 18.92 5.31
N LEU A 401 -8.06 19.99 4.81
CA LEU A 401 -7.94 20.42 3.42
C LEU A 401 -6.48 20.77 3.06
N HIS A 402 -5.80 21.55 3.90
CA HIS A 402 -4.36 21.83 3.72
C HIS A 402 -3.49 20.57 3.78
N PHE A 403 -3.85 19.58 4.60
CA PHE A 403 -3.16 18.29 4.65
C PHE A 403 -3.35 17.51 3.34
N TYR A 404 -4.59 17.38 2.87
CA TYR A 404 -4.91 16.71 1.59
C TYR A 404 -4.16 17.36 0.42
N LEU A 405 -4.27 18.68 0.25
CA LEU A 405 -3.59 19.41 -0.82
C LEU A 405 -2.06 19.27 -0.74
N SER A 406 -1.48 19.32 0.47
CA SER A 406 -0.04 19.16 0.68
C SER A 406 0.47 17.73 0.46
N GLU A 407 -0.34 16.69 0.62
CA GLU A 407 0.05 15.31 0.29
C GLU A 407 -0.20 14.99 -1.20
N LEU A 408 -1.22 15.59 -1.82
CA LEU A 408 -1.50 15.52 -3.27
C LEU A 408 -0.32 16.07 -4.07
N ALA A 409 0.15 17.28 -3.74
CA ALA A 409 1.26 17.96 -4.44
C ALA A 409 2.62 17.24 -4.31
N LYS A 410 2.77 16.25 -3.41
CA LYS A 410 3.97 15.41 -3.33
C LYS A 410 3.95 14.24 -4.31
N LYS A 411 2.76 13.81 -4.74
CA LYS A 411 2.56 12.58 -5.52
C LYS A 411 2.14 12.88 -6.96
N PHE A 412 1.49 14.02 -7.19
CA PHE A 412 0.94 14.41 -8.48
C PHE A 412 1.32 15.85 -8.83
N SER A 413 1.40 16.13 -10.13
CA SER A 413 1.39 17.51 -10.63
C SER A 413 0.01 18.13 -10.37
N VAL A 414 -0.03 19.31 -9.76
CA VAL A 414 -1.29 20.00 -9.46
C VAL A 414 -1.90 20.54 -10.77
N PRO A 415 -3.18 20.22 -11.09
CA PRO A 415 -3.83 20.71 -12.30
C PRO A 415 -3.87 22.26 -12.39
N PRO A 416 -3.71 22.87 -13.57
CA PRO A 416 -3.70 24.33 -13.72
C PRO A 416 -4.93 25.04 -13.15
N ASP A 417 -6.13 24.46 -13.34
CA ASP A 417 -7.39 25.03 -12.84
C ASP A 417 -7.41 25.07 -11.30
N LEU A 418 -6.87 24.03 -10.66
CA LEU A 418 -6.70 23.97 -9.21
C LEU A 418 -5.62 24.97 -8.73
N VAL A 419 -4.57 25.20 -9.51
CA VAL A 419 -3.57 26.26 -9.21
C VAL A 419 -4.23 27.64 -9.22
N GLU A 420 -5.07 27.96 -10.21
CA GLU A 420 -5.79 29.24 -10.25
C GLU A 420 -6.79 29.38 -9.09
N LEU A 421 -7.54 28.31 -8.79
CA LEU A 421 -8.48 28.26 -7.66
C LEU A 421 -7.78 28.51 -6.31
N LEU A 422 -6.64 27.89 -6.06
CA LEU A 422 -5.85 28.09 -4.83
C LEU A 422 -5.23 29.49 -4.77
N LYS A 423 -4.79 30.07 -5.90
CA LYS A 423 -4.35 31.47 -5.97
C LYS A 423 -5.50 32.43 -5.60
N LYS A 424 -6.71 32.23 -6.14
CA LYS A 424 -7.91 33.01 -5.80
C LYS A 424 -8.25 32.90 -4.30
N GLN A 425 -8.21 31.68 -3.75
CA GLN A 425 -8.46 31.45 -2.33
C GLN A 425 -7.43 32.16 -1.43
N PHE A 426 -6.14 32.06 -1.76
CA PHE A 426 -5.08 32.77 -1.03
C PHE A 426 -5.30 34.29 -1.05
N LEU A 427 -5.72 34.87 -2.18
CA LEU A 427 -6.04 36.30 -2.26
C LEU A 427 -7.30 36.70 -1.47
N ARG A 428 -8.24 35.77 -1.25
CA ARG A 428 -9.49 35.98 -0.48
C ARG A 428 -9.29 35.86 1.03
N ILE A 429 -8.47 34.91 1.49
CA ILE A 429 -8.35 34.53 2.92
C ILE A 429 -7.00 34.94 3.52
N HIS A 430 -5.98 35.17 2.69
CA HIS A 430 -4.60 35.44 3.09
C HIS A 430 -3.91 34.33 3.90
N ASP A 431 -4.44 33.10 3.86
CA ASP A 431 -3.78 31.92 4.45
C ASP A 431 -2.69 31.38 3.51
N SER A 432 -1.43 31.71 3.81
CA SER A 432 -0.24 31.28 3.06
C SER A 432 -0.10 29.77 2.87
N ARG A 433 -0.81 28.92 3.63
CA ARG A 433 -0.73 27.46 3.48
C ARG A 433 -1.26 26.97 2.13
N TYR A 434 -2.18 27.73 1.50
CA TYR A 434 -2.65 27.45 0.14
C TYR A 434 -1.55 27.61 -0.94
N LEU A 435 -0.47 28.33 -0.64
CA LEU A 435 0.68 28.48 -1.55
C LEU A 435 1.53 27.20 -1.61
N ILE A 436 1.66 26.47 -0.50
CA ILE A 436 2.53 25.29 -0.36
C ILE A 436 2.34 24.26 -1.50
N PRO A 437 1.11 23.78 -1.82
CA PRO A 437 0.93 22.80 -2.89
C PRO A 437 1.25 23.33 -4.29
N ILE A 438 1.17 24.66 -4.51
CA ILE A 438 1.32 25.27 -5.84
C ILE A 438 2.71 25.87 -6.09
N ILE A 439 3.62 25.85 -5.11
CA ILE A 439 5.02 26.33 -5.26
C ILE A 439 5.68 25.84 -6.55
N PRO A 440 5.59 24.55 -6.96
CA PRO A 440 6.24 24.06 -8.18
C PRO A 440 5.64 24.62 -9.48
N ASN A 441 4.42 25.16 -9.41
CA ASN A 441 3.65 25.69 -10.53
C ASN A 441 3.69 27.23 -10.63
N LEU A 442 4.38 27.92 -9.72
CA LEU A 442 4.54 29.38 -9.77
C LEU A 442 5.58 29.79 -10.83
N THR A 443 5.47 31.01 -11.35
CA THR A 443 6.58 31.65 -12.08
C THR A 443 7.61 32.22 -11.10
N GLU A 444 8.82 32.55 -11.58
CA GLU A 444 9.84 33.21 -10.76
C GLU A 444 9.35 34.54 -10.15
N GLU A 445 8.56 35.31 -10.92
CA GLU A 445 7.97 36.58 -10.46
C GLU A 445 6.87 36.38 -9.42
N GLU A 446 5.98 35.40 -9.63
CA GLU A 446 4.94 35.04 -8.65
C GLU A 446 5.56 34.52 -7.35
N PHE A 447 6.59 33.67 -7.45
CA PHE A 447 7.29 33.15 -6.28
C PHE A 447 7.95 34.29 -5.48
N LYS A 448 8.65 35.22 -6.14
CA LYS A 448 9.24 36.40 -5.47
C LYS A 448 8.18 37.29 -4.82
N LYS A 449 7.02 37.46 -5.46
CA LYS A 449 5.87 38.21 -4.92
C LYS A 449 5.30 37.55 -3.66
N TYR A 450 5.20 36.22 -3.62
CA TYR A 450 4.62 35.48 -2.50
C TYR A 450 5.65 35.02 -1.44
N LEU A 451 6.95 35.19 -1.68
CA LEU A 451 8.02 34.82 -0.75
C LEU A 451 7.82 35.38 0.68
N PRO A 452 7.43 36.66 0.89
CA PRO A 452 7.12 37.15 2.24
C PRO A 452 6.02 36.36 2.93
N ASN A 453 4.95 35.98 2.21
CA ASN A 453 3.84 35.19 2.73
C ASN A 453 4.26 33.75 3.05
N ILE A 454 5.17 33.17 2.27
CA ILE A 454 5.74 31.84 2.55
C ILE A 454 6.58 31.89 3.83
N LEU A 455 7.39 32.94 4.03
CA LEU A 455 8.22 33.09 5.23
C LEU A 455 7.41 33.32 6.52
N THR A 456 6.18 33.85 6.44
CA THR A 456 5.29 33.97 7.62
C THR A 456 4.66 32.64 8.08
N LEU A 457 4.95 31.51 7.41
CA LEU A 457 4.45 30.19 7.82
C LEU A 457 5.02 29.72 9.17
N GLU A 458 4.24 28.91 9.89
CA GLU A 458 4.72 28.12 11.03
C GLU A 458 5.83 27.16 10.61
N SER A 459 6.78 26.84 11.51
CA SER A 459 8.00 26.07 11.22
C SER A 459 7.78 24.78 10.42
N HIS A 460 6.77 23.99 10.78
CA HIS A 460 6.45 22.76 10.06
C HIS A 460 5.92 23.03 8.63
N ALA A 461 5.15 24.11 8.45
CA ALA A 461 4.62 24.50 7.15
C ALA A 461 5.70 25.14 6.26
N LEU A 462 6.59 25.97 6.85
CA LEU A 462 7.76 26.55 6.20
C LEU A 462 8.73 25.45 5.73
N LYS A 463 9.02 24.46 6.58
CA LYS A 463 9.81 23.27 6.21
C LYS A 463 9.22 22.54 5.01
N ARG A 464 7.90 22.29 5.00
CA ARG A 464 7.22 21.69 3.83
C ARG A 464 7.33 22.56 2.57
N ALA A 465 7.16 23.87 2.68
CA ALA A 465 7.27 24.81 1.56
C ALA A 465 8.68 24.80 0.94
N ILE A 466 9.72 24.84 1.77
CA ILE A 466 11.12 24.84 1.33
C ILE A 466 11.52 23.47 0.77
N THR A 467 11.14 22.36 1.42
CA THR A 467 11.37 21.03 0.84
C THR A 467 10.67 20.91 -0.52
N SER A 468 9.40 21.33 -0.64
CA SER A 468 8.67 21.32 -1.91
C SER A 468 9.37 22.14 -2.99
N LEU A 469 9.85 23.35 -2.69
CA LEU A 469 10.65 24.16 -3.62
C LEU A 469 11.90 23.40 -4.11
N LEU A 470 12.66 22.82 -3.19
CA LEU A 470 13.99 22.27 -3.47
C LEU A 470 13.96 20.89 -4.14
N THR A 471 12.99 20.03 -3.79
CA THR A 471 12.88 18.67 -4.35
C THR A 471 12.04 18.58 -5.63
N SER A 472 11.41 19.67 -6.06
CA SER A 472 10.57 19.66 -7.27
C SER A 472 11.38 19.59 -8.56
N SER A 473 10.87 18.83 -9.53
CA SER A 473 11.44 18.71 -10.88
C SER A 473 11.36 20.03 -11.67
N ILE A 474 10.30 20.81 -11.43
CA ILE A 474 10.13 22.17 -11.94
C ILE A 474 10.29 23.11 -10.73
N GLN A 475 11.29 23.97 -10.78
CA GLN A 475 11.60 24.90 -9.70
C GLN A 475 11.31 26.33 -10.18
N PRO A 476 10.43 27.10 -9.51
CA PRO A 476 10.17 28.49 -9.88
C PRO A 476 11.41 29.38 -9.73
N ILE A 477 12.36 28.97 -8.87
CA ILE A 477 13.61 29.67 -8.62
C ILE A 477 14.70 28.66 -8.26
N LYS A 478 15.91 28.82 -8.79
CA LYS A 478 17.03 27.90 -8.54
C LYS A 478 17.55 28.05 -7.09
N PRO A 479 18.10 27.01 -6.44
CA PRO A 479 18.49 27.05 -5.02
C PRO A 479 19.51 28.15 -4.69
N VAL A 480 20.48 28.41 -5.58
CA VAL A 480 21.43 29.54 -5.45
C VAL A 480 20.69 30.87 -5.37
N ILE A 481 19.74 31.09 -6.29
CA ILE A 481 19.03 32.36 -6.41
C ILE A 481 18.06 32.51 -5.22
N PHE A 482 17.40 31.44 -4.79
CA PHE A 482 16.59 31.44 -3.57
C PHE A 482 17.38 31.91 -2.34
N LEU A 483 18.58 31.36 -2.11
CA LEU A 483 19.43 31.78 -1.00
C LEU A 483 19.86 33.26 -1.14
N ILE A 484 20.10 33.77 -2.35
CA ILE A 484 20.38 35.19 -2.58
C ILE A 484 19.14 36.06 -2.30
N GLU A 485 17.94 35.65 -2.72
CA GLU A 485 16.68 36.36 -2.45
C GLU A 485 16.39 36.44 -0.94
N LEU A 486 16.69 35.40 -0.15
CA LEU A 486 16.57 35.44 1.31
C LEU A 486 17.44 36.52 1.96
N HIS A 487 18.60 36.84 1.38
CA HIS A 487 19.53 37.84 1.91
C HIS A 487 19.16 39.29 1.54
N LYS A 488 18.28 39.49 0.56
CA LYS A 488 17.91 40.83 0.10
C LYS A 488 17.33 41.70 1.22
N PRO A 489 17.58 43.03 1.21
CA PRO A 489 17.12 43.91 2.28
C PRO A 489 15.60 43.97 2.41
N GLU A 490 14.85 43.76 1.33
CA GLU A 490 13.38 43.70 1.35
C GLU A 490 12.85 42.50 2.16
N ILE A 491 13.64 41.41 2.24
CA ILE A 491 13.31 40.17 2.94
C ILE A 491 14.01 40.14 4.31
N ALA A 492 15.34 40.06 4.34
CA ALA A 492 16.13 39.93 5.57
C ALA A 492 15.98 41.15 6.50
N GLY A 493 15.70 42.34 5.96
CA GLY A 493 15.46 43.54 6.77
C GLY A 493 14.11 43.57 7.49
N LYS A 494 13.15 42.70 7.09
CA LYS A 494 11.78 42.64 7.66
C LYS A 494 11.44 41.31 8.33
N TYR A 495 12.04 40.23 7.86
CA TYR A 495 11.69 38.85 8.25
C TYR A 495 12.92 38.06 8.72
N LEU A 496 13.88 38.73 9.39
CA LEU A 496 15.20 38.16 9.69
C LEU A 496 15.16 36.76 10.30
N ASP A 497 14.42 36.56 11.40
CA ASP A 497 14.35 35.26 12.09
C ASP A 497 13.78 34.15 11.20
N LYS A 498 12.81 34.48 10.36
CA LYS A 498 12.21 33.55 9.38
C LYS A 498 13.11 33.31 8.17
N ALA A 499 13.93 34.28 7.79
CA ALA A 499 14.96 34.10 6.77
C ALA A 499 16.14 33.25 7.28
N ILE A 500 16.48 33.35 8.58
CA ILE A 500 17.42 32.44 9.26
C ILE A 500 16.84 31.02 9.27
N GLU A 501 15.61 30.83 9.75
CA GLU A 501 14.94 29.52 9.75
C GLU A 501 14.89 28.90 8.34
N ALA A 502 14.54 29.70 7.32
CA ALA A 502 14.52 29.26 5.93
C ALA A 502 15.91 28.89 5.39
N MET A 503 16.95 29.65 5.77
CA MET A 503 18.34 29.39 5.41
C MET A 503 18.85 28.10 6.07
N GLU A 504 18.57 27.88 7.36
CA GLU A 504 18.94 26.64 8.06
C GLU A 504 18.31 25.41 7.39
N LEU A 505 17.02 25.50 7.02
CA LEU A 505 16.29 24.46 6.28
C LEU A 505 16.88 24.18 4.88
N CYS A 506 17.49 25.17 4.23
CA CYS A 506 18.26 24.95 3.00
C CYS A 506 19.54 24.12 3.27
N PHE A 507 20.31 24.45 4.32
CA PHE A 507 21.54 23.72 4.65
C PHE A 507 21.31 22.32 5.25
N GLU A 508 20.09 22.00 5.73
CA GLU A 508 19.70 20.62 6.01
C GLU A 508 19.74 19.74 4.74
N GLN A 509 19.40 20.30 3.57
CA GLN A 509 19.34 19.59 2.28
C GLN A 509 20.72 19.50 1.63
N LYS A 510 21.64 18.77 2.26
CA LYS A 510 23.07 18.69 1.90
C LYS A 510 23.34 18.23 0.46
N ASP A 511 22.46 17.41 -0.11
CA ASP A 511 22.56 16.92 -1.49
C ASP A 511 22.34 18.03 -2.52
N ILE A 512 21.58 19.06 -2.15
CA ILE A 512 21.23 20.21 -2.99
C ILE A 512 22.18 21.37 -2.72
N PHE A 513 22.32 21.79 -1.45
CA PHE A 513 23.11 22.95 -1.05
C PHE A 513 24.60 22.65 -0.87
N THR A 514 25.23 21.99 -1.85
CA THR A 514 26.66 21.64 -1.82
C THR A 514 27.57 22.85 -1.54
N TYR A 515 28.77 22.59 -1.01
CA TYR A 515 29.78 23.62 -0.69
C TYR A 515 30.04 24.63 -1.83
N GLN A 516 30.13 24.17 -3.08
CA GLN A 516 30.33 25.04 -4.25
C GLN A 516 29.11 25.92 -4.56
N LEU A 517 27.91 25.37 -4.36
CA LEU A 517 26.65 26.08 -4.55
C LEU A 517 26.47 27.17 -3.48
N SER A 518 26.83 26.86 -2.23
CA SER A 518 26.86 27.83 -1.12
C SER A 518 27.86 28.97 -1.36
N ILE A 519 29.08 28.67 -1.83
CA ILE A 519 30.08 29.69 -2.22
C ILE A 519 29.49 30.66 -3.25
N SER A 520 28.91 30.13 -4.33
CA SER A 520 28.38 30.94 -5.42
C SER A 520 27.29 31.92 -4.95
N ALA A 521 26.42 31.48 -4.04
CA ALA A 521 25.42 32.33 -3.40
C ALA A 521 26.06 33.39 -2.50
N VAL A 522 26.98 33.00 -1.62
CA VAL A 522 27.69 33.91 -0.70
C VAL A 522 28.48 34.99 -1.44
N ASP A 523 29.23 34.63 -2.49
CA ASP A 523 29.93 35.59 -3.36
C ASP A 523 28.97 36.60 -3.99
N ALA A 524 27.78 36.16 -4.41
CA ALA A 524 26.75 37.06 -4.97
C ALA A 524 26.13 37.98 -3.92
N VAL A 525 25.89 37.48 -2.70
CA VAL A 525 25.40 38.26 -1.55
C VAL A 525 26.40 39.36 -1.17
N ILE A 526 27.71 39.05 -1.15
CA ILE A 526 28.78 40.03 -0.88
C ILE A 526 28.87 41.08 -1.99
N ARG A 527 28.86 40.67 -3.27
CA ARG A 527 28.90 41.61 -4.41
C ARG A 527 27.75 42.62 -4.38
N ASN A 528 26.56 42.19 -3.95
CA ASN A 528 25.38 43.05 -3.81
C ASN A 528 25.26 43.76 -2.45
N LYS A 529 26.24 43.58 -1.54
CA LYS A 529 26.30 44.20 -0.20
C LYS A 529 25.13 43.86 0.73
N TYR A 530 24.60 42.64 0.62
CA TYR A 530 23.47 42.16 1.41
C TYR A 530 23.92 41.61 2.78
N TYR A 531 24.08 42.49 3.78
CA TYR A 531 24.74 42.15 5.04
C TYR A 531 23.81 41.71 6.20
N HIS A 532 22.49 41.76 6.05
CA HIS A 532 21.56 41.47 7.15
C HIS A 532 21.59 40.01 7.63
N LEU A 533 21.69 39.04 6.70
CA LEU A 533 21.63 37.60 6.98
C LEU A 533 23.00 36.89 6.85
N ILE A 534 24.02 37.56 6.30
CA ILE A 534 25.27 36.92 5.88
C ILE A 534 26.00 36.22 7.05
N MET A 535 26.01 36.80 8.25
CA MET A 535 26.74 36.24 9.39
C MET A 535 26.14 34.91 9.87
N ASP A 536 24.81 34.77 9.84
CA ASP A 536 24.11 33.52 10.17
C ASP A 536 24.38 32.45 9.11
N THR A 537 24.33 32.82 7.84
CA THR A 537 24.69 31.94 6.72
C THR A 537 26.14 31.45 6.81
N LEU A 538 27.08 32.30 7.19
CA LEU A 538 28.49 31.91 7.36
C LEU A 538 28.68 30.98 8.58
N LEU A 539 28.01 31.25 9.70
CA LEU A 539 28.02 30.34 10.86
C LEU A 539 27.43 28.97 10.49
N GLN A 540 26.32 28.93 9.74
CA GLN A 540 25.71 27.68 9.29
C GLN A 540 26.59 26.94 8.27
N MET A 541 27.24 27.65 7.36
CA MET A 541 28.18 27.09 6.39
C MET A 541 29.45 26.53 7.06
N VAL A 542 29.95 27.17 8.13
CA VAL A 542 31.04 26.64 8.98
C VAL A 542 30.65 25.31 9.63
N LYS A 543 29.47 25.26 10.30
CA LYS A 543 28.96 24.02 10.93
C LYS A 543 28.74 22.89 9.93
N THR A 544 28.24 23.22 8.74
CA THR A 544 27.86 22.22 7.72
C THR A 544 29.07 21.73 6.93
N TYR A 545 30.05 22.61 6.67
CA TYR A 545 31.22 22.33 5.82
C TYR A 545 32.52 22.77 6.51
N PRO A 546 33.20 21.91 7.29
CA PRO A 546 34.48 22.25 7.94
C PRO A 546 35.58 22.72 6.97
N SER A 547 35.55 22.25 5.73
CA SER A 547 36.46 22.68 4.65
C SER A 547 36.29 24.16 4.26
N SER A 548 35.18 24.80 4.64
CA SER A 548 34.86 26.19 4.31
C SER A 548 35.71 27.23 5.04
N HIS A 549 36.32 26.86 6.18
CA HIS A 549 36.92 27.83 7.12
C HIS A 549 37.92 28.78 6.44
N LYS A 550 38.80 28.26 5.56
CA LYS A 550 39.77 29.08 4.84
C LYS A 550 39.10 30.05 3.86
N TYR A 551 38.12 29.59 3.09
CA TYR A 551 37.41 30.44 2.14
C TYR A 551 36.62 31.54 2.88
N ILE A 552 35.83 31.17 3.89
CA ILE A 552 35.04 32.12 4.68
C ILE A 552 35.94 33.18 5.33
N LEU A 553 37.01 32.78 6.01
CA LEU A 553 37.86 33.73 6.73
C LEU A 553 38.58 34.72 5.78
N TYR A 554 39.20 34.24 4.69
CA TYR A 554 40.07 35.07 3.85
C TYR A 554 39.36 35.72 2.65
N HIS A 555 38.32 35.09 2.08
CA HIS A 555 37.62 35.63 0.91
C HIS A 555 36.29 36.31 1.24
N VAL A 556 35.69 36.01 2.39
CA VAL A 556 34.41 36.62 2.81
C VAL A 556 34.60 37.60 3.96
N VAL A 557 35.06 37.12 5.11
CA VAL A 557 35.14 37.92 6.34
C VAL A 557 36.13 39.07 6.21
N GLN A 558 37.28 38.86 5.56
CA GLN A 558 38.26 39.94 5.34
C GLN A 558 37.66 41.13 4.55
N PRO A 559 36.99 40.94 3.39
CA PRO A 559 36.20 42.01 2.76
C PRO A 559 35.08 42.60 3.62
N LEU A 560 34.38 41.81 4.45
CA LEU A 560 33.33 42.30 5.34
C LEU A 560 33.89 43.25 6.43
N ILE A 561 35.09 42.96 6.96
CA ILE A 561 35.81 43.84 7.90
C ILE A 561 36.16 45.18 7.23
N PHE A 562 36.68 45.17 6.00
CA PHE A 562 36.95 46.40 5.24
C PHE A 562 35.69 47.24 4.96
N ASN A 563 34.50 46.64 4.97
CA ASN A 563 33.21 47.32 4.83
C ASN A 563 32.58 47.74 6.18
N ASN A 564 33.38 47.85 7.26
CA ASN A 564 32.98 48.35 8.58
C ASN A 564 31.89 47.54 9.32
N ILE A 565 31.70 46.26 9.00
CA ILE A 565 30.74 45.39 9.72
C ILE A 565 31.11 45.21 11.20
N THR A 566 32.37 45.44 11.57
CA THR A 566 32.88 45.48 12.97
C THR A 566 32.33 46.64 13.81
N GLN A 567 31.69 47.64 13.17
CA GLN A 567 31.02 48.76 13.86
C GLN A 567 29.55 48.44 14.20
N MET A 568 28.98 47.36 13.65
CA MET A 568 27.61 46.94 13.94
C MET A 568 27.61 45.90 15.06
N GLU A 569 26.90 46.18 16.16
CA GLU A 569 26.95 45.37 17.40
C GLU A 569 26.54 43.89 17.20
N GLU A 570 25.41 43.65 16.54
CA GLU A 570 24.90 42.30 16.28
C GLU A 570 25.78 41.48 15.31
N PRO A 571 26.15 41.97 14.11
CA PRO A 571 27.13 41.30 13.25
C PRO A 571 28.49 41.08 13.92
N TRP A 572 28.96 42.01 14.76
CA TRP A 572 30.20 41.87 15.51
C TRP A 572 30.15 40.70 16.50
N LYS A 573 29.07 40.56 17.26
CA LYS A 573 28.83 39.43 18.17
C LYS A 573 28.86 38.08 17.43
N LYS A 574 28.18 37.99 16.27
CA LYS A 574 28.21 36.79 15.42
C LYS A 574 29.60 36.53 14.80
N LEU A 575 30.36 37.58 14.50
CA LEU A 575 31.74 37.47 14.01
C LEU A 575 32.70 36.97 15.10
N LYS A 576 32.59 37.44 16.35
CA LYS A 576 33.37 36.90 17.48
C LYS A 576 33.17 35.39 17.63
N ARG A 577 31.90 34.95 17.59
CA ARG A 577 31.54 33.52 17.57
C ARG A 577 32.16 32.77 16.38
N LEU A 578 32.07 33.31 15.17
CA LEU A 578 32.64 32.69 13.95
C LEU A 578 34.16 32.52 14.04
N LEU A 579 34.88 33.52 14.57
CA LEU A 579 36.33 33.45 14.81
C LEU A 579 36.68 32.39 15.87
N TYR A 580 35.85 32.23 16.90
CA TYR A 580 36.03 31.19 17.91
C TYR A 580 35.73 29.78 17.37
N GLU A 581 34.63 29.58 16.63
CA GLU A 581 34.27 28.26 16.08
C GLU A 581 35.27 27.77 15.00
N THR A 582 35.97 28.68 14.31
CA THR A 582 36.95 28.35 13.23
C THR A 582 38.42 28.24 13.69
N LYS A 583 38.66 28.13 15.01
CA LYS A 583 39.98 27.84 15.60
C LYS A 583 40.60 26.57 14.99
N PRO A 584 41.93 26.51 14.74
CA PRO A 584 42.94 27.58 14.90
C PRO A 584 43.09 28.47 13.65
N THR A 585 42.30 28.25 12.59
CA THR A 585 42.49 28.91 11.27
C THR A 585 42.24 30.42 11.34
N SER A 586 41.33 30.84 12.23
CA SER A 586 40.95 32.22 12.51
C SER A 586 42.04 33.07 13.16
N CYS A 587 43.00 32.48 13.88
CA CYS A 587 43.97 33.23 14.70
C CYS A 587 44.71 34.31 13.90
N LYS A 588 45.11 34.00 12.65
CA LYS A 588 45.83 34.93 11.78
C LYS A 588 44.96 36.11 11.31
N LEU A 589 43.66 35.91 11.15
CA LEU A 589 42.72 36.98 10.81
C LEU A 589 42.38 37.82 12.04
N ALA A 590 42.18 37.19 13.20
CA ALA A 590 41.94 37.88 14.46
C ALA A 590 43.11 38.80 14.85
N LEU A 591 44.37 38.38 14.63
CA LEU A 591 45.56 39.21 14.80
C LEU A 591 45.68 40.39 13.82
N SER A 592 44.82 40.47 12.80
CA SER A 592 44.75 41.61 11.85
C SER A 592 43.62 42.59 12.14
N LEU A 593 42.87 42.38 13.23
CA LEU A 593 41.81 43.28 13.67
C LEU A 593 42.36 44.47 14.48
N PRO A 594 41.62 45.59 14.58
CA PRO A 594 41.90 46.68 15.52
C PRO A 594 42.02 46.22 16.97
N ALA A 595 42.86 46.88 17.77
CA ALA A 595 43.22 46.44 19.13
C ALA A 595 42.04 46.47 20.12
N ASP A 596 41.09 47.40 19.97
CA ASP A 596 39.82 47.44 20.69
C ASP A 596 38.99 46.17 20.41
N LYS A 597 38.88 45.77 19.15
CA LYS A 597 38.14 44.57 18.73
C LYS A 597 38.84 43.27 19.11
N VAL A 598 40.16 43.26 19.23
CA VAL A 598 40.90 42.12 19.81
C VAL A 598 40.64 42.01 21.31
N LYS A 599 40.58 43.14 22.03
CA LYS A 599 40.25 43.18 23.47
C LYS A 599 38.82 42.65 23.73
N ASP A 600 37.82 43.17 23.01
CA ASP A 600 36.41 42.71 23.05
C ASP A 600 36.23 41.19 22.84
N LEU A 601 37.15 40.58 22.07
CA LEU A 601 37.13 39.16 21.71
C LEU A 601 37.81 38.28 22.78
N ILE A 602 38.85 38.80 23.44
CA ILE A 602 39.55 38.12 24.54
C ILE A 602 38.69 38.15 25.83
N GLU A 603 38.00 39.27 26.10
CA GLU A 603 37.12 39.40 27.26
C GLU A 603 35.93 38.42 27.21
N GLU A 604 35.39 38.12 26.02
CA GLU A 604 34.31 37.14 25.87
C GLU A 604 34.82 35.68 25.78
N TYR A 605 36.03 35.45 25.24
CA TYR A 605 36.60 34.12 25.06
C TYR A 605 38.06 34.01 25.57
N PRO A 606 38.29 33.96 26.90
CA PRO A 606 39.64 33.97 27.49
C PRO A 606 40.56 32.86 26.95
N ASP A 607 40.04 31.65 26.76
CA ASP A 607 40.80 30.50 26.23
C ASP A 607 41.43 30.78 24.85
N TYR A 608 40.81 31.64 24.04
CA TYR A 608 41.30 31.98 22.71
C TYR A 608 42.59 32.81 22.76
N GLN A 609 42.81 33.58 23.84
CA GLN A 609 44.04 34.35 24.02
C GLN A 609 45.29 33.47 23.98
N SER A 610 45.26 32.30 24.63
CA SER A 610 46.37 31.35 24.62
C SER A 610 46.79 30.94 23.20
N LEU A 611 45.80 30.75 22.32
CA LEU A 611 45.96 30.33 20.93
C LEU A 611 46.43 31.48 20.03
N LEU A 612 45.97 32.71 20.30
CA LEU A 612 46.45 33.94 19.66
C LEU A 612 47.91 34.21 20.01
N VAL A 613 48.30 34.13 21.29
CA VAL A 613 49.68 34.30 21.76
C VAL A 613 50.61 33.24 21.16
N GLY A 614 50.18 31.97 21.09
CA GLY A 614 50.92 30.91 20.42
C GLY A 614 51.14 31.20 18.92
N THR A 615 50.11 31.70 18.23
CA THR A 615 50.17 32.03 16.79
C THR A 615 51.01 33.28 16.52
N ALA A 616 50.99 34.27 17.41
CA ALA A 616 51.80 35.49 17.30
C ALA A 616 53.30 35.23 17.50
N LYS A 617 53.66 34.28 18.38
CA LYS A 617 55.05 33.86 18.63
C LYS A 617 55.65 33.00 17.50
N ASP A 618 54.81 32.26 16.77
CA ASP A 618 55.24 31.41 15.65
C ASP A 618 55.48 32.23 14.36
N LYS A 619 56.65 32.88 14.29
CA LYS A 619 57.13 33.69 13.15
C LYS A 619 57.13 32.97 11.79
N SER A 620 56.94 31.64 11.75
CA SER A 620 56.85 30.89 10.49
C SER A 620 55.50 31.03 9.77
N LYS A 621 54.41 31.35 10.51
CA LYS A 621 53.03 31.42 9.98
C LYS A 621 52.53 32.86 9.78
N THR A 622 53.09 33.81 10.53
CA THR A 622 52.75 35.24 10.55
C THR A 622 53.62 36.06 9.61
N ARG A 623 53.31 35.97 8.31
CA ARG A 623 53.81 36.92 7.28
C ARG A 623 53.08 38.28 7.28
N THR A 624 52.22 38.51 8.27
CA THR A 624 51.38 39.72 8.43
C THR A 624 52.04 40.63 9.47
N VAL A 625 52.12 41.93 9.20
CA VAL A 625 52.53 42.93 10.20
C VAL A 625 51.47 43.00 11.29
N ILE A 626 51.82 42.64 12.52
CA ILE A 626 50.95 42.77 13.70
C ILE A 626 51.19 44.17 14.27
N SER A 627 50.14 44.94 14.57
CA SER A 627 50.31 46.25 15.23
C SER A 627 50.86 46.06 16.65
N GLN A 628 51.70 46.99 17.10
CA GLN A 628 52.25 46.95 18.45
C GLN A 628 51.13 46.99 19.51
N ASP A 629 50.08 47.79 19.27
CA ASP A 629 48.93 47.91 20.19
C ASP A 629 48.20 46.57 20.40
N VAL A 630 48.16 45.71 19.39
CA VAL A 630 47.54 44.37 19.47
C VAL A 630 48.43 43.41 20.28
N LEU A 631 49.75 43.53 20.15
CA LEU A 631 50.69 42.79 21.00
C LEU A 631 50.63 43.26 22.45
N ASP A 632 50.46 44.55 22.69
CA ASP A 632 50.36 45.11 24.03
C ASP A 632 49.05 44.66 24.71
N VAL A 633 47.91 44.66 24.01
CA VAL A 633 46.63 44.07 24.49
C VAL A 633 46.77 42.58 24.83
N LEU A 634 47.47 41.80 23.99
CA LEU A 634 47.70 40.37 24.22
C LEU A 634 48.61 40.06 25.42
N ASN A 635 49.50 41.00 25.78
CA ASN A 635 50.45 40.85 26.88
C ASN A 635 49.96 41.50 28.19
N SER A 636 49.11 42.54 28.13
CA SER A 636 48.72 43.34 29.31
C SER A 636 47.82 42.59 30.30
N THR A 637 47.07 41.58 29.87
CA THR A 637 46.27 40.75 30.79
C THR A 637 47.08 39.62 31.45
N ASN A 638 48.37 39.48 31.13
CA ASN A 638 49.24 38.47 31.73
C ASN A 638 49.84 38.92 33.09
N THR A 639 49.36 40.01 33.67
CA THR A 639 49.59 40.35 35.08
C THR A 639 48.47 39.76 35.94
N ALA A 640 48.64 38.50 36.34
CA ALA A 640 47.92 37.97 37.49
C ALA A 640 48.19 38.85 38.73
N PRO A 641 47.24 39.00 39.66
CA PRO A 641 47.44 39.85 40.84
C PRO A 641 48.63 39.37 41.65
N LYS A 642 49.50 40.29 42.06
CA LYS A 642 50.45 39.99 43.13
C LYS A 642 49.67 39.72 44.41
N GLU A 643 49.98 38.62 45.07
CA GLU A 643 49.59 38.41 46.46
C GLU A 643 50.26 39.49 47.32
N GLU A 644 49.47 40.42 47.82
CA GLU A 644 49.82 41.23 48.99
C GLU A 644 48.83 40.92 50.12
N GLU A 645 49.30 41.16 51.35
CA GLU A 645 48.55 41.10 52.60
C GLU A 645 48.28 39.73 53.23
N LYS A 646 49.26 39.28 54.04
CA LYS A 646 49.00 38.79 55.40
C LYS A 646 50.21 38.99 56.33
N ALA A 647 50.43 40.23 56.74
CA ALA A 647 51.24 40.54 57.92
C ALA A 647 50.29 40.62 59.14
N ALA A 648 50.37 39.63 60.03
CA ALA A 648 49.53 39.57 61.23
C ALA A 648 50.24 40.16 62.45
N THR A 649 49.65 41.23 63.00
CA THR A 649 49.79 41.79 64.36
C THR A 649 48.61 42.75 64.51
N THR A 650 47.83 42.82 65.62
CA THR A 650 48.17 42.58 67.04
C THR A 650 46.89 42.25 67.85
N GLU A 651 47.06 41.77 69.11
CA GLU A 651 46.04 41.64 70.19
C GLU A 651 44.91 40.60 69.96
N ASN A 652 44.86 39.44 70.63
CA ASN A 652 45.19 39.10 72.03
C ASN A 652 45.87 37.72 72.16
#